data_AF-A0A523R6A6-F1
#
_entry.id   AF-A0A523R6A6-F1
#
_cell.length_a   1.000
_cell.length_b   1.000
_cell.length_c   1.000
_cell.angle_alpha   90.00
_cell.angle_beta   90.00
_cell.angle_gamma   90.00
#
_symmetry.space_group_name_H-M   'P 1'
#
loop_
_entity.id
_entity.type
_entity.pdbx_description
1 polymer ?
#
loop_
_entity_poly.entity_id
_entity_poly.type
_entity_poly.pdbx_seq_one_letter_code
_entity_poly.pdbx_strand_id
1 'polypeptide(L)'
;MQLGKLYMPKILMVINLLKGVRVHKRISREWSNQWNPFNSAKVLLWREHFEGCAELKLLPPVTVGIDLSNRCNFNCIWCLPKGTLVLTENWEYEFIENLKTGDVIIGFGNRDAKNKHTSLIKTKIKNVMFHNAPLLIEIMTEEGIIRTTPKHKIWDSRGRWKLSKNFRKNDYITSFGYSNYQDRNNAHKKGWLCGISDGDGCFWNAKDKRHKNPKNRCQFRLAVNDVEILENFQRWAKAANYELYKGNRVGDGYGGKRKMEAIFLTKSKIASKFRKWLHRDDGDVNYFYGWLGGIFDAEGSFSNNILRISQQNKLIRNKIKYCLSLCGFQFVEEKRGFRLFGGQKEFIKFFNLCKPVVSRKKDKLLNSKARTKVKVIDVKKVNYNSVVYDIETTCHNFIANGVKVHNCNAFEIMQGSQAMLSKDHILRLADFCAEWGVKSVCAGGGGEPLTNPFAKDLYYRLKKNGIGCAPVTNGSLLNDEIIEAMASTSRWIGISMDAGCNSTYMKVKGISNPKIFDITCNNIAKLTKRVRELGTECDVGYKFLLHPLNALEIFEAAKLAKFLDVHDFQLRPVGWDNVLKTKNKTDIDFDNLFDEISSQIEDAMSLEDETFSVYGVRHKFQFNFQRKVEFKHCWASPISASVFGADGDYTICLDMRGKKDFVLCRHYPNPYEVLKHWNSPQHIKMIQAIDPAKCPRCTIGPYHEVVEQVFIKDRMCRDFL
;
A
#
# COMPACT_ATOMS: atom_id res chain seq x y z
N MET A 1 67.83 -47.76 25.69
CA MET A 1 66.72 -48.62 25.25
C MET A 1 65.51 -48.31 26.13
N GLN A 2 64.56 -47.56 25.58
CA GLN A 2 63.21 -48.03 25.24
C GLN A 2 62.29 -48.31 26.44
N LEU A 3 61.59 -47.28 26.88
CA LEU A 3 60.26 -47.38 27.51
C LEU A 3 59.30 -46.50 26.70
N GLY A 4 59.05 -46.95 25.48
CA GLY A 4 57.97 -46.49 24.62
C GLY A 4 57.33 -47.72 24.00
N LYS A 5 56.00 -47.73 23.91
CA LYS A 5 55.11 -48.80 23.42
C LYS A 5 54.62 -49.79 24.49
N LEU A 6 53.54 -49.43 25.17
CA LEU A 6 52.38 -50.30 25.37
C LEU A 6 51.25 -49.43 25.92
N TYR A 7 50.03 -49.60 25.39
CA TYR A 7 48.77 -48.90 25.73
C TYR A 7 48.40 -47.63 24.94
N MET A 8 48.55 -47.66 23.62
CA MET A 8 47.79 -46.80 22.69
C MET A 8 47.55 -47.61 21.39
N PRO A 9 46.56 -48.53 21.35
CA PRO A 9 45.59 -48.50 20.24
C PRO A 9 44.22 -49.15 20.51
N LYS A 10 43.56 -48.94 21.67
CA LYS A 10 42.18 -49.46 21.91
C LYS A 10 41.09 -48.42 22.17
N ILE A 11 41.43 -47.15 22.39
CA ILE A 11 40.43 -46.08 22.60
C ILE A 11 40.01 -45.38 21.27
N LEU A 12 40.89 -45.32 20.26
CA LEU A 12 40.53 -44.71 18.97
C LEU A 12 39.63 -45.61 18.08
N MET A 13 39.62 -46.92 18.29
CA MET A 13 38.87 -47.84 17.43
C MET A 13 37.40 -47.98 17.85
N VAL A 14 37.07 -47.68 19.12
CA VAL A 14 35.68 -47.74 19.63
C VAL A 14 34.91 -46.44 19.37
N ILE A 15 35.60 -45.30 19.18
CA ILE A 15 34.94 -44.03 18.82
C ILE A 15 34.53 -44.02 17.33
N ASN A 16 35.24 -44.74 16.45
CA ASN A 16 34.95 -44.76 15.02
C ASN A 16 33.86 -45.76 14.59
N LEU A 17 33.39 -46.64 15.47
CA LEU A 17 32.52 -47.77 15.10
C LEU A 17 31.08 -47.70 15.64
N LEU A 18 30.70 -46.68 16.41
CA LEU A 18 29.38 -46.67 17.08
C LEU A 18 28.36 -45.60 16.69
N LYS A 19 28.64 -44.53 15.96
CA LYS A 19 27.57 -43.70 15.34
C LYS A 19 28.08 -43.03 14.05
N GLY A 20 27.48 -43.40 12.93
CA GLY A 20 27.63 -42.77 11.61
C GLY A 20 27.06 -41.35 11.56
N VAL A 21 27.66 -40.44 12.32
CA VAL A 21 27.49 -39.00 12.16
C VAL A 21 28.81 -38.52 11.56
N ARG A 22 28.79 -38.09 10.29
CA ARG A 22 29.87 -37.26 9.74
C ARG A 22 29.87 -35.97 10.54
N VAL A 23 30.59 -35.93 11.66
CA VAL A 23 30.88 -34.67 12.34
C VAL A 23 31.86 -33.94 11.42
N HIS A 24 31.34 -33.04 10.58
CA HIS A 24 32.13 -32.02 9.89
C HIS A 24 32.78 -31.13 10.96
N LYS A 25 33.89 -31.61 11.51
CA LYS A 25 34.74 -30.92 12.47
C LYS A 25 35.63 -29.93 11.71
N ARG A 26 35.01 -28.93 11.09
CA ARG A 26 35.63 -27.63 10.89
C ARG A 26 34.80 -26.66 11.72
N ILE A 27 35.33 -26.29 12.88
CA ILE A 27 34.84 -25.14 13.64
C ILE A 27 34.83 -23.99 12.64
N SER A 28 33.64 -23.47 12.33
CA SER A 28 33.49 -22.43 11.30
C SER A 28 34.41 -21.25 11.63
N ARG A 29 35.01 -20.63 10.61
CA ARG A 29 35.89 -19.45 10.77
C ARG A 29 35.22 -18.27 11.49
N GLU A 30 33.89 -18.25 11.54
CA GLU A 30 33.09 -17.36 12.38
C GLU A 30 33.58 -17.32 13.85
N TRP A 31 34.09 -18.45 14.37
CA TRP A 31 34.63 -18.57 15.73
C TRP A 31 36.14 -18.36 15.84
N SER A 32 36.89 -18.43 14.73
CA SER A 32 38.34 -18.21 14.77
C SER A 32 38.71 -16.72 14.76
N ASN A 33 37.86 -15.85 14.18
CA ASN A 33 38.07 -14.41 14.25
C ASN A 33 37.24 -13.78 15.38
N GLN A 34 37.87 -13.62 16.55
CA GLN A 34 37.26 -12.97 17.71
C GLN A 34 36.97 -11.48 17.51
N TRP A 35 37.50 -10.85 16.46
CA TRP A 35 37.40 -9.41 16.20
C TRP A 35 36.38 -9.08 15.10
N ASN A 36 35.23 -9.76 15.08
CA ASN A 36 34.17 -9.47 14.10
C ASN A 36 33.01 -8.63 14.68
N PRO A 37 32.26 -7.87 13.86
CA PRO A 37 31.18 -7.00 14.33
C PRO A 37 29.99 -7.72 15.01
N PHE A 38 29.87 -9.04 14.88
CA PHE A 38 28.78 -9.84 15.44
C PHE A 38 29.22 -10.67 16.65
N ASN A 39 30.48 -10.56 17.07
CA ASN A 39 30.95 -11.27 18.24
C ASN A 39 30.25 -10.74 19.50
N SER A 40 29.74 -11.67 20.30
CA SER A 40 29.11 -11.35 21.58
C SER A 40 30.10 -10.84 22.64
N ALA A 41 31.41 -11.02 22.47
CA ALA A 41 32.44 -10.50 23.39
C ALA A 41 32.41 -8.97 23.57
N LYS A 42 31.77 -8.21 22.68
CA LYS A 42 31.56 -6.75 22.84
C LYS A 42 30.83 -6.38 24.13
N VAL A 43 30.11 -7.33 24.71
CA VAL A 43 29.43 -7.17 26.01
C VAL A 43 30.36 -6.84 27.15
N LEU A 44 31.66 -7.16 27.04
CA LEU A 44 32.65 -6.87 28.06
C LEU A 44 32.76 -5.36 28.36
N LEU A 45 32.38 -4.50 27.42
CA LEU A 45 32.30 -3.05 27.60
C LEU A 45 31.14 -2.61 28.52
N TRP A 46 30.17 -3.49 28.79
CA TRP A 46 28.90 -3.16 29.45
C TRP A 46 28.70 -3.88 30.76
N ARG A 47 29.78 -4.21 31.48
CA ARG A 47 29.75 -4.92 32.78
C ARG A 47 28.65 -4.44 33.72
N GLU A 48 28.57 -3.13 33.96
CA GLU A 48 27.59 -2.53 34.88
C GLU A 48 26.13 -2.81 34.46
N HIS A 49 25.85 -2.96 33.16
CA HIS A 49 24.51 -3.30 32.68
C HIS A 49 24.17 -4.76 32.96
N PHE A 50 25.15 -5.67 32.87
CA PHE A 50 24.97 -7.07 33.25
C PHE A 50 24.77 -7.24 34.75
N GLU A 51 25.55 -6.51 35.57
CA GLU A 51 25.35 -6.45 37.04
C GLU A 51 23.97 -5.90 37.37
N GLY A 52 23.57 -4.78 36.75
CA GLY A 52 22.24 -4.21 36.91
C GLY A 52 21.11 -5.17 36.53
N CYS A 53 21.28 -5.96 35.47
CA CYS A 53 20.34 -7.02 35.11
C CYS A 53 20.27 -8.15 36.16
N ALA A 54 21.40 -8.56 36.73
CA ALA A 54 21.46 -9.59 37.78
C ALA A 54 20.82 -9.09 39.10
N GLU A 55 21.02 -7.82 39.44
CA GLU A 55 20.49 -7.19 40.65
C GLU A 55 19.09 -6.58 40.50
N LEU A 56 18.52 -6.63 39.29
CA LEU A 56 17.27 -5.96 38.94
C LEU A 56 17.30 -4.43 39.17
N LYS A 57 18.48 -3.82 39.01
CA LYS A 57 18.72 -2.38 39.01
C LYS A 57 19.06 -1.95 37.59
N LEU A 58 18.03 -1.82 36.76
CA LEU A 58 18.19 -1.66 35.32
C LEU A 58 18.73 -0.28 34.94
N LEU A 59 19.90 -0.26 34.30
CA LEU A 59 20.46 0.93 33.65
C LEU A 59 19.72 1.25 32.34
N PRO A 60 19.94 2.43 31.74
CA PRO A 60 19.46 2.71 30.39
C PRO A 60 19.91 1.65 29.38
N PRO A 61 19.11 1.35 28.35
CA PRO A 61 19.51 0.38 27.33
C PRO A 61 20.71 0.90 26.54
N VAL A 62 21.68 0.01 26.26
CA VAL A 62 22.83 0.32 25.41
C VAL A 62 22.38 0.56 23.97
N THR A 63 21.46 -0.27 23.50
CA THR A 63 20.90 -0.20 22.15
C THR A 63 19.37 -0.26 22.20
N VAL A 64 18.71 0.54 21.38
CA VAL A 64 17.25 0.45 21.17
C VAL A 64 16.91 0.32 19.70
N GLY A 65 15.82 -0.37 19.40
CA GLY A 65 15.19 -0.32 18.07
C GLY A 65 14.28 0.90 17.95
N ILE A 66 14.27 1.54 16.79
CA ILE A 66 13.23 2.52 16.41
C ILE A 66 12.59 2.07 15.11
N ASP A 67 11.31 1.71 15.17
CA ASP A 67 10.51 1.36 14.01
C ASP A 67 9.92 2.63 13.39
N LEU A 68 10.40 3.01 12.21
CA LEU A 68 9.98 4.26 11.55
C LEU A 68 8.60 4.16 10.88
N SER A 69 8.26 2.96 10.39
CA SER A 69 7.04 2.68 9.62
C SER A 69 6.65 1.21 9.70
N ASN A 70 5.33 0.97 9.77
CA ASN A 70 4.71 -0.34 9.59
C ASN A 70 4.17 -0.54 8.17
N ARG A 71 4.44 0.38 7.22
CA ARG A 71 4.04 0.22 5.82
C ARG A 71 5.00 -0.69 5.08
N CYS A 72 4.52 -1.43 4.08
CA CYS A 72 5.33 -2.31 3.25
C CYS A 72 5.18 -1.90 1.78
N ASN A 73 6.29 -1.86 1.04
CA ASN A 73 6.34 -1.46 -0.38
C ASN A 73 6.49 -2.65 -1.35
N PHE A 74 6.63 -3.88 -0.86
CA PHE A 74 6.92 -5.06 -1.69
C PHE A 74 5.75 -5.98 -1.99
N ASN A 75 4.56 -5.72 -1.44
CA ASN A 75 3.47 -6.65 -1.68
C ASN A 75 2.07 -6.05 -1.61
N CYS A 76 1.75 -5.13 -2.53
CA CYS A 76 0.36 -4.99 -2.92
C CYS A 76 -0.07 -6.17 -3.79
N ILE A 77 -0.90 -7.08 -3.27
CA ILE A 77 -1.39 -8.24 -4.04
C ILE A 77 -2.71 -7.98 -4.77
N TRP A 78 -3.31 -6.80 -4.58
CA TRP A 78 -4.64 -6.46 -5.10
C TRP A 78 -4.56 -5.31 -6.10
N CYS A 79 -4.16 -5.65 -7.31
CA CYS A 79 -3.98 -4.66 -8.36
C CYS A 79 -4.89 -4.95 -9.55
N LEU A 80 -5.17 -3.92 -10.32
CA LEU A 80 -6.00 -3.93 -11.53
C LEU A 80 -5.15 -3.44 -12.70
N PRO A 81 -5.19 -4.08 -13.88
CA PRO A 81 -4.35 -3.69 -15.00
C PRO A 81 -4.71 -2.32 -15.56
N LYS A 82 -3.75 -1.72 -16.28
CA LYS A 82 -3.97 -0.57 -17.14
C LYS A 82 -5.22 -0.76 -18.01
N GLY A 83 -6.00 0.30 -18.19
CA GLY A 83 -7.26 0.26 -18.93
C GLY A 83 -8.47 -0.16 -18.09
N THR A 84 -8.29 -0.46 -16.80
CA THR A 84 -9.43 -0.69 -15.90
C THR A 84 -10.19 0.63 -15.70
N LEU A 85 -11.51 0.58 -15.79
CA LEU A 85 -12.40 1.72 -15.61
C LEU A 85 -12.87 1.81 -14.16
N VAL A 86 -12.70 2.97 -13.54
CA VAL A 86 -13.09 3.24 -12.15
C VAL A 86 -14.21 4.28 -12.13
N LEU A 87 -15.25 4.04 -11.33
CA LEU A 87 -16.41 4.94 -11.24
C LEU A 87 -16.07 6.17 -10.39
N THR A 88 -16.07 7.35 -11.02
CA THR A 88 -15.79 8.64 -10.37
C THR A 88 -17.03 9.22 -9.68
N GLU A 89 -16.84 10.23 -8.83
CA GLU A 89 -17.96 10.92 -8.16
C GLU A 89 -19.00 11.54 -9.12
N ASN A 90 -18.60 11.80 -10.36
CA ASN A 90 -19.46 12.37 -11.40
C ASN A 90 -20.39 11.33 -12.05
N TRP A 91 -20.31 10.07 -11.62
CA TRP A 91 -20.98 8.90 -12.22
C TRP A 91 -20.48 8.58 -13.63
N GLU A 92 -19.26 9.02 -13.92
CA GLU A 92 -18.52 8.75 -15.15
C GLU A 92 -17.40 7.75 -14.83
N TYR A 93 -17.05 6.90 -15.80
CA TYR A 93 -15.89 6.00 -15.69
C TYR A 93 -14.64 6.75 -16.14
N GLU A 94 -13.53 6.56 -15.44
CA GLU A 94 -12.21 7.06 -15.81
C GLU A 94 -11.21 5.90 -15.79
N PHE A 95 -10.18 5.98 -16.63
CA PHE A 95 -9.14 4.97 -16.64
C PHE A 95 -8.31 5.02 -15.35
N ILE A 96 -7.99 3.85 -14.81
CA ILE A 96 -7.27 3.72 -13.54
C ILE A 96 -5.90 4.41 -13.58
N GLU A 97 -5.25 4.44 -14.75
CA GLU A 97 -3.97 5.13 -14.97
C GLU A 97 -4.06 6.66 -14.92
N ASN A 98 -5.25 7.24 -15.09
CA ASN A 98 -5.46 8.69 -15.10
C ASN A 98 -5.80 9.24 -13.71
N LEU A 99 -6.13 8.36 -12.75
CA LEU A 99 -6.51 8.74 -11.39
C LEU A 99 -5.30 9.15 -10.55
N LYS A 100 -5.50 10.14 -9.69
CA LYS A 100 -4.46 10.75 -8.86
C LYS A 100 -4.86 10.80 -7.39
N THR A 101 -3.85 10.88 -6.53
CA THR A 101 -4.05 11.18 -5.11
C THR A 101 -4.84 12.47 -4.97
N GLY A 102 -5.94 12.42 -4.21
CA GLY A 102 -6.85 13.55 -4.06
C GLY A 102 -8.18 13.39 -4.78
N ASP A 103 -8.24 12.61 -5.86
CA ASP A 103 -9.46 12.41 -6.64
C ASP A 103 -10.53 11.71 -5.82
N VAL A 104 -11.79 11.99 -6.15
CA VAL A 104 -12.96 11.41 -5.48
C VAL A 104 -13.64 10.40 -6.40
N ILE A 105 -13.74 9.17 -5.92
CA ILE A 105 -14.36 8.05 -6.62
C ILE A 105 -15.51 7.46 -5.79
N ILE A 106 -16.24 6.52 -6.39
CA ILE A 106 -17.35 5.84 -5.74
C ILE A 106 -16.87 4.54 -5.09
N GLY A 107 -17.13 4.42 -3.79
CA GLY A 107 -17.00 3.19 -3.02
C GLY A 107 -18.32 2.79 -2.38
N PHE A 108 -18.25 1.90 -1.40
CA PHE A 108 -19.40 1.42 -0.64
C PHE A 108 -19.07 1.25 0.84
N GLY A 109 -20.06 1.49 1.70
CA GLY A 109 -19.90 1.37 3.15
C GLY A 109 -21.18 1.61 3.92
N ASN A 110 -21.09 1.46 5.24
CA ASN A 110 -22.16 1.81 6.18
C ASN A 110 -21.92 3.23 6.66
N ARG A 111 -22.94 4.09 6.56
CA ARG A 111 -22.83 5.51 6.92
C ARG A 111 -22.92 5.75 8.43
N ASP A 112 -23.67 4.90 9.13
CA ASP A 112 -23.93 4.99 10.57
C ASP A 112 -23.82 3.61 11.23
N ALA A 113 -23.36 3.55 12.49
CA ALA A 113 -23.26 2.32 13.28
C ALA A 113 -24.60 1.56 13.43
N LYS A 114 -25.74 2.25 13.21
CA LYS A 114 -27.10 1.68 13.27
C LYS A 114 -27.55 1.03 11.94
N ASN A 115 -26.93 1.36 10.80
CA ASN A 115 -27.39 0.93 9.49
C ASN A 115 -26.57 -0.28 9.00
N LYS A 116 -27.15 -1.49 9.05
CA LYS A 116 -26.47 -2.76 8.70
C LYS A 116 -26.26 -2.98 7.19
N HIS A 117 -26.64 -2.03 6.32
CA HIS A 117 -26.65 -2.22 4.88
C HIS A 117 -25.58 -1.39 4.15
N THR A 118 -24.83 -2.06 3.26
CA THR A 118 -23.83 -1.42 2.40
C THR A 118 -24.48 -0.56 1.32
N SER A 119 -24.06 0.70 1.27
CA SER A 119 -24.60 1.72 0.37
C SER A 119 -23.48 2.43 -0.41
N LEU A 120 -23.78 3.02 -1.56
CA LEU A 120 -22.81 3.78 -2.35
C LEU A 120 -22.41 5.08 -1.64
N ILE A 121 -21.11 5.33 -1.53
CA ILE A 121 -20.52 6.51 -0.87
C ILE A 121 -19.41 7.10 -1.73
N LYS A 122 -19.15 8.40 -1.56
CA LYS A 122 -17.94 9.04 -2.10
C LYS A 122 -16.74 8.67 -1.23
N THR A 123 -15.59 8.41 -1.86
CA THR A 123 -14.35 8.06 -1.18
C THR A 123 -13.17 8.75 -1.88
N LYS A 124 -12.20 9.22 -1.11
CA LYS A 124 -11.04 9.94 -1.62
C LYS A 124 -9.87 8.99 -1.84
N ILE A 125 -9.15 9.14 -2.94
CA ILE A 125 -7.90 8.44 -3.20
C ILE A 125 -6.80 9.02 -2.31
N LYS A 126 -6.23 8.17 -1.46
CA LYS A 126 -5.10 8.49 -0.56
C LYS A 126 -3.75 8.27 -1.25
N ASN A 127 -3.67 7.24 -2.09
CA ASN A 127 -2.43 6.86 -2.76
C ASN A 127 -2.73 6.09 -4.05
N VAL A 128 -1.87 6.25 -5.05
CA VAL A 128 -1.90 5.49 -6.31
C VAL A 128 -0.51 4.89 -6.51
N MET A 129 -0.47 3.58 -6.70
CA MET A 129 0.77 2.83 -6.95
C MET A 129 0.62 2.00 -8.22
N PHE A 130 1.72 1.69 -8.90
CA PHE A 130 1.69 0.79 -10.05
C PHE A 130 2.95 -0.07 -10.11
N HIS A 131 2.82 -1.27 -10.69
CA HIS A 131 3.92 -2.18 -10.94
C HIS A 131 3.57 -3.13 -12.09
N ASN A 132 4.53 -3.90 -12.60
CA ASN A 132 4.21 -4.96 -13.58
C ASN A 132 3.76 -6.23 -12.86
N ALA A 133 2.74 -6.90 -13.40
CA ALA A 133 2.31 -8.23 -12.97
C ALA A 133 2.37 -9.21 -14.16
N PRO A 134 3.00 -10.39 -14.01
CA PRO A 134 3.16 -11.34 -15.11
C PRO A 134 1.92 -12.22 -15.32
N LEU A 135 1.04 -12.32 -14.33
CA LEU A 135 -0.14 -13.17 -14.34
C LEU A 135 -1.37 -12.39 -13.89
N LEU A 136 -2.41 -12.46 -14.71
CA LEU A 136 -3.74 -11.91 -14.42
C LEU A 136 -4.78 -13.03 -14.42
N ILE A 137 -5.86 -12.81 -13.71
CA ILE A 137 -7.10 -13.57 -13.84
C ILE A 137 -8.08 -12.69 -14.62
N GLU A 138 -8.56 -13.23 -15.73
CA GLU A 138 -9.60 -12.63 -16.55
C GLU A 138 -10.93 -13.30 -16.22
N ILE A 139 -11.84 -12.54 -15.62
CA ILE A 139 -13.20 -13.00 -15.30
C ILE A 139 -14.13 -12.37 -16.33
N MET A 140 -14.67 -13.21 -17.21
CA MET A 140 -15.67 -12.82 -18.19
C MET A 140 -17.05 -12.95 -17.57
N THR A 141 -17.86 -11.91 -17.72
CA THR A 141 -19.24 -11.83 -17.24
C THR A 141 -20.17 -11.52 -18.41
N GLU A 142 -21.49 -11.65 -18.20
CA GLU A 142 -22.50 -11.26 -19.18
C GLU A 142 -22.46 -9.78 -19.58
N GLU A 143 -21.81 -8.95 -18.75
CA GLU A 143 -21.66 -7.51 -18.98
C GLU A 143 -20.27 -7.16 -19.51
N GLY A 144 -19.36 -8.14 -19.46
CA GLY A 144 -18.02 -8.11 -20.02
C GLY A 144 -16.93 -8.43 -19.00
N ILE A 145 -15.74 -7.86 -19.10
CA ILE A 145 -14.51 -8.45 -18.57
C ILE A 145 -13.92 -7.60 -17.43
N ILE A 146 -13.61 -8.25 -16.30
CA ILE A 146 -12.69 -7.71 -15.30
C ILE A 146 -11.42 -8.54 -15.25
N ARG A 147 -10.28 -7.86 -15.32
CA ARG A 147 -8.95 -8.45 -15.16
C ARG A 147 -8.36 -7.98 -13.86
N THR A 148 -7.74 -8.88 -13.10
CA THR A 148 -7.10 -8.54 -11.83
C THR A 148 -5.86 -9.39 -11.60
N THR A 149 -5.02 -9.02 -10.63
CA THR A 149 -4.05 -9.98 -10.07
C THR A 149 -4.79 -11.17 -9.42
N PRO A 150 -4.18 -12.38 -9.32
CA PRO A 150 -4.87 -13.57 -8.84
C PRO A 150 -5.46 -13.51 -7.44
N LYS A 151 -4.88 -12.68 -6.58
CA LYS A 151 -5.32 -12.53 -5.18
C LYS A 151 -6.24 -11.34 -4.97
N HIS A 152 -6.55 -10.54 -6.01
CA HIS A 152 -7.47 -9.40 -5.89
C HIS A 152 -8.83 -9.86 -5.34
N LYS A 153 -9.44 -9.07 -4.44
CA LYS A 153 -10.74 -9.41 -3.85
C LYS A 153 -11.87 -8.71 -4.59
N ILE A 154 -12.84 -9.50 -5.03
CA ILE A 154 -14.07 -9.03 -5.67
C ILE A 154 -15.25 -9.44 -4.77
N TRP A 155 -16.23 -8.55 -4.63
CA TRP A 155 -17.42 -8.79 -3.81
C TRP A 155 -18.38 -9.73 -4.54
N ASP A 156 -18.61 -10.92 -3.99
CA ASP A 156 -19.56 -11.88 -4.53
C ASP A 156 -21.02 -11.47 -4.27
N SER A 157 -21.94 -12.09 -5.01
CA SER A 157 -23.37 -11.83 -4.87
C SER A 157 -23.99 -12.22 -3.52
N ARG A 158 -23.25 -12.95 -2.67
CA ARG A 158 -23.66 -13.39 -1.32
C ARG A 158 -23.16 -12.44 -0.24
N GLY A 159 -22.50 -11.34 -0.62
CA GLY A 159 -22.02 -10.34 0.34
C GLY A 159 -20.65 -10.67 0.93
N ARG A 160 -19.79 -11.40 0.21
CA ARG A 160 -18.48 -11.84 0.71
C ARG A 160 -17.36 -11.45 -0.24
N TRP A 161 -16.21 -11.11 0.31
CA TRP A 161 -14.99 -10.97 -0.47
C TRP A 161 -14.48 -12.33 -0.95
N LYS A 162 -14.33 -12.50 -2.27
CA LYS A 162 -13.78 -13.69 -2.90
C LYS A 162 -12.55 -13.32 -3.72
N LEU A 163 -11.49 -14.12 -3.63
CA LEU A 163 -10.28 -13.92 -4.43
C LEU A 163 -10.58 -14.19 -5.91
N SER A 164 -10.05 -13.38 -6.82
CA SER A 164 -10.27 -13.51 -8.26
C SER A 164 -9.95 -14.91 -8.78
N LYS A 165 -8.83 -15.50 -8.36
CA LYS A 165 -8.44 -16.87 -8.74
C LYS A 165 -9.42 -17.97 -8.31
N ASN A 166 -10.32 -17.67 -7.37
CA ASN A 166 -11.28 -18.63 -6.84
C ASN A 166 -12.66 -18.53 -7.52
N PHE A 167 -12.87 -17.55 -8.40
CA PHE A 167 -14.09 -17.50 -9.21
C PHE A 167 -14.09 -18.63 -10.24
N ARG A 168 -15.29 -19.11 -10.55
CA ARG A 168 -15.56 -20.17 -11.52
C ARG A 168 -16.75 -19.77 -12.38
N LYS A 169 -16.90 -20.42 -13.54
CA LYS A 169 -18.09 -20.33 -14.37
C LYS A 169 -19.35 -20.58 -13.53
N ASN A 170 -20.41 -19.80 -13.79
CA ASN A 170 -21.67 -19.77 -13.06
C ASN A 170 -21.64 -19.18 -11.64
N ASP A 171 -20.50 -18.62 -11.18
CA ASP A 171 -20.53 -17.71 -10.03
C ASP A 171 -21.28 -16.41 -10.36
N TYR A 172 -21.70 -15.67 -9.34
CA TYR A 172 -22.36 -14.37 -9.49
C TYR A 172 -21.64 -13.28 -8.70
N ILE A 173 -21.43 -12.14 -9.34
CA ILE A 173 -20.76 -10.93 -8.79
C ILE A 173 -21.80 -9.82 -8.63
N THR A 174 -21.69 -9.00 -7.59
CA THR A 174 -22.51 -7.77 -7.49
C THR A 174 -22.03 -6.76 -8.52
N SER A 175 -22.92 -6.35 -9.43
CA SER A 175 -22.62 -5.42 -10.52
C SER A 175 -23.46 -4.14 -10.44
N PHE A 176 -22.87 -3.05 -10.92
CA PHE A 176 -23.46 -1.74 -11.16
C PHE A 176 -23.58 -1.42 -12.65
N GLY A 177 -23.20 -2.38 -13.50
CA GLY A 177 -23.01 -2.21 -14.94
C GLY A 177 -21.81 -1.37 -15.26
N TYR A 178 -21.28 -1.62 -16.45
CA TYR A 178 -20.32 -0.74 -17.05
C TYR A 178 -20.61 -0.64 -18.55
N SER A 179 -20.32 0.52 -19.11
CA SER A 179 -20.37 0.82 -20.54
C SER A 179 -18.97 1.23 -20.97
N ASN A 180 -18.67 1.12 -22.27
CA ASN A 180 -17.40 1.59 -22.81
C ASN A 180 -17.21 3.07 -22.48
N TYR A 181 -15.99 3.43 -22.12
CA TYR A 181 -15.61 4.82 -21.90
C TYR A 181 -15.86 5.63 -23.18
N GLN A 182 -16.61 6.72 -23.06
CA GLN A 182 -16.76 7.71 -24.12
C GLN A 182 -16.46 9.09 -23.55
N ASP A 183 -15.45 9.77 -24.11
CA ASP A 183 -15.17 11.16 -23.76
C ASP A 183 -16.26 12.10 -24.34
N ARG A 184 -16.46 13.27 -23.74
CA ARG A 184 -17.38 14.30 -24.24
C ARG A 184 -16.78 14.96 -25.49
N ASN A 185 -16.99 14.33 -26.64
CA ASN A 185 -16.63 14.90 -27.93
C ASN A 185 -17.48 16.17 -28.24
N ASN A 186 -17.15 16.86 -29.33
CA ASN A 186 -17.86 18.10 -29.70
C ASN A 186 -19.34 17.86 -30.05
N ALA A 187 -19.68 16.70 -30.60
CA ALA A 187 -21.06 16.32 -30.90
C ALA A 187 -21.89 16.15 -29.61
N HIS A 188 -21.32 15.50 -28.57
CA HIS A 188 -21.94 15.38 -27.25
C HIS A 188 -22.22 16.74 -26.62
N LYS A 189 -21.21 17.62 -26.60
CA LYS A 189 -21.35 18.98 -26.07
C LYS A 189 -22.43 19.76 -26.81
N LYS A 190 -22.45 19.70 -28.15
CA LYS A 190 -23.50 20.31 -28.99
C LYS A 190 -24.88 19.73 -28.69
N GLY A 191 -24.97 18.41 -28.55
CA GLY A 191 -26.17 17.69 -28.16
C GLY A 191 -26.71 18.21 -26.85
N TRP A 192 -25.86 18.29 -25.82
CA TRP A 192 -26.23 18.82 -24.51
C TRP A 192 -26.74 20.26 -24.59
N LEU A 193 -26.03 21.13 -25.32
CA LEU A 193 -26.48 22.51 -25.56
C LEU A 193 -27.86 22.57 -26.23
N CYS A 194 -28.13 21.67 -27.19
CA CYS A 194 -29.44 21.58 -27.83
C CYS A 194 -30.51 21.03 -26.87
N GLY A 195 -30.20 20.01 -26.07
CA GLY A 195 -31.14 19.37 -25.15
C GLY A 195 -31.61 20.32 -24.04
N ILE A 196 -30.67 21.04 -23.42
CA ILE A 196 -31.02 22.05 -22.42
C ILE A 196 -31.75 23.24 -23.06
N SER A 197 -31.41 23.60 -24.31
CA SER A 197 -32.11 24.66 -25.04
C SER A 197 -33.54 24.27 -25.43
N ASP A 198 -33.77 22.99 -25.75
CA ASP A 198 -35.10 22.46 -26.06
C ASP A 198 -36.00 22.43 -24.80
N GLY A 199 -35.43 22.18 -23.62
CA GLY A 199 -36.15 22.19 -22.34
C GLY A 199 -36.39 23.59 -21.78
N ASP A 200 -35.32 24.23 -21.29
CA ASP A 200 -35.39 25.51 -20.55
C ASP A 200 -34.95 26.74 -21.38
N GLY A 201 -34.46 26.50 -22.61
CA GLY A 201 -34.04 27.57 -23.51
C GLY A 201 -35.24 28.29 -24.14
N CYS A 202 -35.08 29.60 -24.36
CA CYS A 202 -36.10 30.43 -24.97
C CYS A 202 -35.54 31.16 -26.18
N PHE A 203 -36.02 30.80 -27.37
CA PHE A 203 -35.86 31.60 -28.58
C PHE A 203 -37.12 32.44 -28.80
N TRP A 204 -36.96 33.75 -29.01
CA TRP A 204 -38.09 34.62 -29.36
C TRP A 204 -37.70 35.64 -30.43
N ASN A 205 -38.70 36.14 -31.14
CA ASN A 205 -38.55 37.24 -32.08
C ASN A 205 -39.03 38.53 -31.41
N ALA A 206 -38.10 39.42 -31.04
CA ALA A 206 -38.44 40.75 -30.54
C ALA A 206 -38.77 41.69 -31.70
N LYS A 207 -39.89 42.43 -31.59
CA LYS A 207 -40.23 43.52 -32.52
C LYS A 207 -39.39 44.75 -32.16
N ASP A 208 -38.60 45.24 -33.09
CA ASP A 208 -37.87 46.49 -32.91
C ASP A 208 -38.79 47.70 -33.09
N LYS A 209 -39.32 48.23 -31.98
CA LYS A 209 -40.23 49.40 -32.00
C LYS A 209 -39.53 50.72 -32.39
N ARG A 210 -38.21 50.74 -32.57
CA ARG A 210 -37.42 51.94 -32.89
C ARG A 210 -37.26 52.23 -34.39
N HIS A 211 -37.77 51.38 -35.28
CA HIS A 211 -37.70 51.57 -36.73
C HIS A 211 -39.10 51.62 -37.36
N LYS A 212 -39.29 52.51 -38.36
CA LYS A 212 -40.53 52.66 -39.14
C LYS A 212 -40.98 51.35 -39.84
N ASN A 213 -40.08 50.37 -40.00
CA ASN A 213 -40.37 49.02 -40.50
C ASN A 213 -39.86 47.97 -39.49
N PRO A 214 -40.74 47.34 -38.68
CA PRO A 214 -40.32 46.45 -37.59
C PRO A 214 -39.69 45.16 -38.12
N LYS A 215 -38.36 45.03 -37.96
CA LYS A 215 -37.64 43.78 -38.27
C LYS A 215 -37.75 42.79 -37.11
N ASN A 216 -38.07 41.53 -37.39
CA ASN A 216 -38.04 40.45 -36.41
C ASN A 216 -36.61 40.19 -35.95
N ARG A 217 -36.31 40.44 -34.67
CA ARG A 217 -35.00 40.16 -34.06
C ARG A 217 -35.06 38.83 -33.30
N CYS A 218 -34.46 37.78 -33.84
CA CYS A 218 -34.26 36.52 -33.13
C CYS A 218 -33.31 36.74 -31.93
N GLN A 219 -33.67 36.25 -30.75
CA GLN A 219 -32.84 36.31 -29.54
C GLN A 219 -32.93 34.99 -28.80
N PHE A 220 -31.92 34.69 -27.99
CA PHE A 220 -31.88 33.51 -27.12
C PHE A 220 -31.58 33.87 -25.67
N ARG A 221 -32.18 33.11 -24.76
CA ARG A 221 -31.96 33.16 -23.31
C ARG A 221 -32.06 31.77 -22.73
N LEU A 222 -31.19 31.46 -21.79
CA LEU A 222 -31.33 30.35 -20.85
C LEU A 222 -31.30 30.92 -19.43
N ALA A 223 -32.32 30.61 -18.61
CA ALA A 223 -32.45 31.10 -17.25
C ALA A 223 -32.81 29.92 -16.33
N VAL A 224 -31.88 29.51 -15.48
CA VAL A 224 -31.98 28.29 -14.64
C VAL A 224 -31.33 28.54 -13.28
N ASN A 225 -31.68 27.75 -12.28
CA ASN A 225 -31.13 27.89 -10.92
C ASN A 225 -29.78 27.19 -10.74
N ASP A 226 -29.48 26.19 -11.56
CA ASP A 226 -28.25 25.39 -11.43
C ASP A 226 -27.09 26.11 -12.16
N VAL A 227 -26.16 26.66 -11.39
CA VAL A 227 -24.99 27.41 -11.88
C VAL A 227 -24.14 26.56 -12.84
N GLU A 228 -24.00 25.25 -12.54
CA GLU A 228 -23.30 24.26 -13.36
C GLU A 228 -23.81 24.26 -14.81
N ILE A 229 -25.12 24.47 -15.04
CA ILE A 229 -25.70 24.53 -16.39
C ILE A 229 -25.21 25.79 -17.12
N LEU A 230 -25.29 26.96 -16.48
CA LEU A 230 -24.92 28.23 -17.12
C LEU A 230 -23.44 28.27 -17.47
N GLU A 231 -22.57 27.79 -16.58
CA GLU A 231 -21.12 27.75 -16.79
C GLU A 231 -20.72 26.82 -17.93
N ASN A 232 -21.23 25.57 -17.93
CA ASN A 232 -20.96 24.61 -19.00
C ASN A 232 -21.54 25.09 -20.33
N PHE A 233 -22.74 25.69 -20.32
CA PHE A 233 -23.35 26.23 -21.53
C PHE A 233 -22.49 27.32 -22.16
N GLN A 234 -22.06 28.32 -21.37
CA GLN A 234 -21.21 29.39 -21.87
C GLN A 234 -19.87 28.86 -22.38
N ARG A 235 -19.23 27.94 -21.64
CA ARG A 235 -17.94 27.36 -22.02
C ARG A 235 -18.03 26.64 -23.37
N TRP A 236 -19.02 25.76 -23.55
CA TRP A 236 -19.14 24.97 -24.77
C TRP A 236 -19.68 25.78 -25.95
N ALA A 237 -20.58 26.73 -25.72
CA ALA A 237 -21.03 27.64 -26.76
C ALA A 237 -19.87 28.54 -27.25
N LYS A 238 -19.05 29.06 -26.33
CA LYS A 238 -17.85 29.84 -26.67
C LYS A 238 -16.86 29.03 -27.50
N ALA A 239 -16.62 27.77 -27.12
CA ALA A 239 -15.77 26.86 -27.90
C ALA A 239 -16.32 26.59 -29.32
N ALA A 240 -17.63 26.76 -29.53
CA ALA A 240 -18.28 26.71 -30.85
C ALA A 240 -18.42 28.09 -31.53
N ASN A 241 -17.68 29.11 -31.07
CA ASN A 241 -17.70 30.50 -31.57
C ASN A 241 -19.02 31.26 -31.33
N TYR A 242 -19.77 30.90 -30.29
CA TYR A 242 -20.97 31.62 -29.86
C TYR A 242 -20.78 32.17 -28.43
N GLU A 243 -20.54 33.47 -28.33
CA GLU A 243 -20.39 34.14 -27.04
C GLU A 243 -21.74 34.60 -26.48
N LEU A 244 -22.09 34.10 -25.30
CA LEU A 244 -23.25 34.52 -24.52
C LEU A 244 -22.81 35.32 -23.31
N TYR A 245 -23.52 36.39 -22.99
CA TYR A 245 -23.20 37.21 -21.81
C TYR A 245 -24.11 36.85 -20.63
N LYS A 246 -23.56 36.94 -19.41
CA LYS A 246 -24.31 36.74 -18.16
C LYS A 246 -25.19 37.96 -17.87
N GLY A 247 -26.36 37.72 -17.30
CA GLY A 247 -27.26 38.73 -16.82
C GLY A 247 -28.27 38.13 -15.84
N ASN A 248 -29.32 38.89 -15.54
CA ASN A 248 -30.38 38.45 -14.66
C ASN A 248 -31.73 38.58 -15.35
N ARG A 249 -32.61 37.61 -15.13
CA ARG A 249 -34.02 37.70 -15.48
C ARG A 249 -34.83 37.85 -14.20
N VAL A 250 -35.70 38.84 -14.16
CA VAL A 250 -36.78 38.90 -13.18
C VAL A 250 -37.98 38.18 -13.79
N GLY A 251 -38.45 37.12 -13.15
CA GLY A 251 -39.61 36.35 -13.59
C GLY A 251 -40.56 36.06 -12.44
N ASP A 252 -41.81 35.74 -12.77
CA ASP A 252 -42.83 35.36 -11.80
C ASP A 252 -42.61 33.90 -11.36
N GLY A 253 -42.29 33.69 -10.08
CA GLY A 253 -42.20 32.38 -9.47
C GLY A 253 -43.42 32.09 -8.60
N TYR A 254 -43.55 30.84 -8.13
CA TYR A 254 -44.62 30.36 -7.23
C TYR A 254 -44.76 31.11 -5.87
N GLY A 255 -43.96 32.17 -5.65
CA GLY A 255 -44.00 33.04 -4.46
C GLY A 255 -43.55 34.48 -4.74
N GLY A 256 -43.77 35.01 -5.95
CA GLY A 256 -43.44 36.39 -6.34
C GLY A 256 -42.31 36.54 -7.35
N LYS A 257 -41.93 37.79 -7.66
CA LYS A 257 -40.85 38.11 -8.63
C LYS A 257 -39.50 37.63 -8.09
N ARG A 258 -38.92 36.61 -8.73
CA ARG A 258 -37.58 36.10 -8.39
C ARG A 258 -36.57 36.53 -9.44
N LYS A 259 -35.39 36.96 -8.97
CA LYS A 259 -34.22 37.22 -9.79
C LYS A 259 -33.50 35.90 -10.03
N MET A 260 -33.42 35.48 -11.28
CA MET A 260 -32.72 34.27 -11.70
C MET A 260 -31.54 34.66 -12.58
N GLU A 261 -30.40 33.98 -12.39
CA GLU A 261 -29.28 34.11 -13.30
C GLU A 261 -29.67 33.60 -14.69
N ALA A 262 -29.18 34.29 -15.71
CA ALA A 262 -29.47 33.97 -17.08
C ALA A 262 -28.30 34.30 -18.00
N ILE A 263 -28.20 33.58 -19.11
CA ILE A 263 -27.28 33.87 -20.19
C ILE A 263 -28.07 34.26 -21.44
N PHE A 264 -27.52 35.20 -22.21
CA PHE A 264 -28.23 35.84 -23.31
C PHE A 264 -27.39 35.89 -24.58
N LEU A 265 -28.10 35.78 -25.71
CA LEU A 265 -27.56 36.04 -27.05
C LEU A 265 -28.53 36.94 -27.80
N THR A 266 -28.23 38.24 -27.82
CA THR A 266 -29.17 39.28 -28.30
C THR A 266 -28.91 39.78 -29.71
N LYS A 267 -27.72 39.52 -30.27
CA LYS A 267 -27.38 39.86 -31.65
C LYS A 267 -28.12 38.94 -32.61
N SER A 268 -29.16 39.45 -33.28
CA SER A 268 -30.10 38.63 -34.04
C SER A 268 -29.49 37.76 -35.14
N LYS A 269 -28.50 38.27 -35.89
CA LYS A 269 -27.80 37.46 -36.91
C LYS A 269 -27.09 36.24 -36.29
N ILE A 270 -26.49 36.43 -35.11
CA ILE A 270 -25.77 35.38 -34.39
C ILE A 270 -26.75 34.41 -33.74
N ALA A 271 -27.81 34.90 -33.09
CA ALA A 271 -28.85 34.06 -32.48
C ALA A 271 -29.56 33.16 -33.51
N SER A 272 -29.85 33.67 -34.71
CA SER A 272 -30.41 32.86 -35.80
C SER A 272 -29.43 31.80 -36.31
N LYS A 273 -28.13 32.13 -36.43
CA LYS A 273 -27.09 31.14 -36.79
C LYS A 273 -26.96 30.06 -35.70
N PHE A 274 -26.94 30.48 -34.44
CA PHE A 274 -26.87 29.61 -33.28
C PHE A 274 -28.05 28.64 -33.23
N ARG A 275 -29.28 29.11 -33.44
CA ARG A 275 -30.47 28.26 -33.51
C ARG A 275 -30.37 27.19 -34.60
N LYS A 276 -29.95 27.59 -35.81
CA LYS A 276 -29.75 26.64 -36.92
C LYS A 276 -28.65 25.63 -36.63
N TRP A 277 -27.56 26.08 -36.02
CA TRP A 277 -26.44 25.22 -35.64
C TRP A 277 -26.83 24.20 -34.57
N LEU A 278 -27.52 24.63 -33.50
CA LEU A 278 -27.95 23.76 -32.40
C LEU A 278 -28.82 22.60 -32.89
N HIS A 279 -29.83 22.88 -33.72
CA HIS A 279 -30.80 21.88 -34.16
C HIS A 279 -30.38 21.11 -35.42
N ARG A 280 -29.17 21.36 -35.95
CA ARG A 280 -28.63 20.55 -37.04
C ARG A 280 -28.22 19.20 -36.48
N ASP A 281 -28.88 18.15 -36.97
CA ASP A 281 -28.47 16.78 -36.72
C ASP A 281 -27.26 16.45 -37.61
N ASP A 282 -26.19 15.96 -36.98
CA ASP A 282 -24.95 15.58 -37.66
C ASP A 282 -24.80 14.05 -37.76
N GLY A 283 -25.79 13.28 -37.30
CA GLY A 283 -25.83 11.81 -37.38
C GLY A 283 -24.94 11.06 -36.37
N ASP A 284 -24.14 11.78 -35.57
CA ASP A 284 -23.29 11.18 -34.52
C ASP A 284 -24.14 10.76 -33.31
N VAL A 285 -24.07 9.48 -32.91
CA VAL A 285 -24.77 8.95 -31.73
C VAL A 285 -24.48 9.76 -30.45
N ASN A 286 -23.26 10.31 -30.32
CA ASN A 286 -22.85 11.12 -29.17
C ASN A 286 -23.68 12.39 -29.03
N TYR A 287 -24.15 12.97 -30.14
CA TYR A 287 -25.07 14.10 -30.11
C TYR A 287 -26.37 13.73 -29.40
N PHE A 288 -26.92 12.54 -29.63
CA PHE A 288 -28.15 12.10 -28.98
C PHE A 288 -27.95 11.78 -27.49
N TYR A 289 -26.80 11.20 -27.11
CA TYR A 289 -26.43 11.05 -25.70
C TYR A 289 -26.34 12.41 -25.00
N GLY A 290 -25.64 13.36 -25.61
CA GLY A 290 -25.54 14.72 -25.11
C GLY A 290 -26.91 15.37 -24.99
N TRP A 291 -27.76 15.23 -26.01
CA TRP A 291 -29.11 15.78 -26.02
C TRP A 291 -29.98 15.22 -24.90
N LEU A 292 -29.93 13.90 -24.65
CA LEU A 292 -30.59 13.27 -23.50
C LEU A 292 -30.07 13.80 -22.16
N GLY A 293 -28.77 14.06 -22.04
CA GLY A 293 -28.17 14.68 -20.86
C GLY A 293 -28.70 16.10 -20.63
N GLY A 294 -28.74 16.91 -21.68
CA GLY A 294 -29.21 18.30 -21.61
C GLY A 294 -30.70 18.41 -21.27
N ILE A 295 -31.55 17.60 -21.91
CA ILE A 295 -32.99 17.60 -21.59
C ILE A 295 -33.27 17.02 -20.20
N PHE A 296 -32.43 16.10 -19.71
CA PHE A 296 -32.51 15.62 -18.33
C PHE A 296 -32.07 16.70 -17.32
N ASP A 297 -31.06 17.51 -17.65
CA ASP A 297 -30.66 18.64 -16.80
C ASP A 297 -31.72 19.73 -16.74
N ALA A 298 -32.50 19.96 -17.81
CA ALA A 298 -33.68 20.82 -17.78
C ALA A 298 -34.83 20.17 -17.01
N GLU A 299 -35.42 19.12 -17.59
CA GLU A 299 -36.75 18.60 -17.23
C GLU A 299 -36.70 17.26 -16.48
N GLY A 300 -35.51 16.68 -16.37
CA GLY A 300 -35.30 15.38 -15.76
C GLY A 300 -35.41 15.39 -14.25
N SER A 301 -35.92 14.29 -13.70
CA SER A 301 -35.95 14.04 -12.26
C SER A 301 -35.42 12.64 -11.96
N PHE A 302 -34.68 12.54 -10.85
CA PHE A 302 -34.32 11.28 -10.24
C PHE A 302 -34.75 11.33 -8.77
N SER A 303 -35.61 10.39 -8.36
CA SER A 303 -36.13 10.28 -6.99
C SER A 303 -36.63 8.87 -6.74
N ASN A 304 -36.45 8.32 -5.54
CA ASN A 304 -36.91 6.97 -5.17
C ASN A 304 -36.46 5.88 -6.17
N ASN A 305 -35.23 5.99 -6.70
CA ASN A 305 -34.71 5.11 -7.77
C ASN A 305 -35.59 5.06 -9.03
N ILE A 306 -36.23 6.18 -9.37
CA ILE A 306 -37.00 6.36 -10.59
C ILE A 306 -36.42 7.54 -11.35
N LEU A 307 -35.96 7.29 -12.58
CA LEU A 307 -35.48 8.32 -13.52
C LEU A 307 -36.60 8.64 -14.51
N ARG A 308 -37.03 9.90 -14.54
CA ARG A 308 -38.06 10.41 -15.45
C ARG A 308 -37.61 11.65 -16.20
N ILE A 309 -38.05 11.80 -17.44
CA ILE A 309 -37.96 13.04 -18.22
C ILE A 309 -39.38 13.45 -18.58
N SER A 310 -39.83 14.58 -18.03
CA SER A 310 -41.19 15.10 -18.23
C SER A 310 -41.21 16.13 -19.35
N GLN A 311 -42.22 16.07 -20.23
CA GLN A 311 -42.38 17.07 -21.29
C GLN A 311 -43.81 17.04 -21.84
N GLN A 312 -44.38 18.22 -22.10
CA GLN A 312 -45.72 18.38 -22.67
C GLN A 312 -45.68 18.68 -24.18
N ASN A 313 -44.61 19.31 -24.66
CA ASN A 313 -44.45 19.61 -26.08
C ASN A 313 -44.31 18.31 -26.89
N LYS A 314 -45.24 18.08 -27.81
CA LYS A 314 -45.32 16.85 -28.64
C LYS A 314 -44.06 16.61 -29.46
N LEU A 315 -43.44 17.65 -30.02
CA LEU A 315 -42.22 17.52 -30.83
C LEU A 315 -41.03 17.07 -29.98
N ILE A 316 -40.86 17.67 -28.81
CA ILE A 316 -39.77 17.29 -27.89
C ILE A 316 -40.03 15.90 -27.32
N ARG A 317 -41.29 15.54 -26.96
CA ARG A 317 -41.62 14.17 -26.53
C ARG A 317 -41.25 13.13 -27.58
N ASN A 318 -41.56 13.37 -28.85
CA ASN A 318 -41.18 12.47 -29.94
C ASN A 318 -39.66 12.34 -30.06
N LYS A 319 -38.92 13.45 -29.88
CA LYS A 319 -37.46 13.44 -29.87
C LYS A 319 -36.88 12.69 -28.67
N ILE A 320 -37.46 12.83 -27.47
CA ILE A 320 -37.08 12.01 -26.29
C ILE A 320 -37.26 10.52 -26.60
N LYS A 321 -38.42 10.13 -27.12
CA LYS A 321 -38.72 8.74 -27.49
C LYS A 321 -37.70 8.21 -28.50
N TYR A 322 -37.44 8.98 -29.55
CA TYR A 322 -36.46 8.63 -30.58
C TYR A 322 -35.06 8.46 -30.00
N CYS A 323 -34.57 9.44 -29.22
CA CYS A 323 -33.23 9.39 -28.64
C CYS A 323 -33.08 8.23 -27.65
N LEU A 324 -34.08 7.98 -26.79
CA LEU A 324 -34.05 6.86 -25.85
C LEU A 324 -33.96 5.51 -26.58
N SER A 325 -34.76 5.33 -27.64
CA SER A 325 -34.70 4.12 -28.48
C SER A 325 -33.36 3.99 -29.21
N LEU A 326 -32.88 5.06 -29.85
CA LEU A 326 -31.62 5.08 -30.59
C LEU A 326 -30.42 4.78 -29.68
N CYS A 327 -30.42 5.32 -28.47
CA CYS A 327 -29.36 5.13 -27.48
C CYS A 327 -29.47 3.80 -26.72
N GLY A 328 -30.49 2.98 -27.01
CA GLY A 328 -30.68 1.65 -26.42
C GLY A 328 -31.08 1.67 -24.94
N PHE A 329 -31.85 2.68 -24.51
CA PHE A 329 -32.44 2.72 -23.18
C PHE A 329 -33.83 2.08 -23.18
N GLN A 330 -34.12 1.27 -22.16
CA GLN A 330 -35.47 0.73 -21.95
C GLN A 330 -36.34 1.75 -21.19
N PHE A 331 -37.53 2.05 -21.70
CA PHE A 331 -38.42 3.04 -21.11
C PHE A 331 -39.89 2.69 -21.27
N VAL A 332 -40.71 3.29 -20.42
CA VAL A 332 -42.17 3.30 -20.51
C VAL A 332 -42.64 4.72 -20.77
N GLU A 333 -43.56 4.87 -21.72
CA GLU A 333 -44.21 6.15 -22.00
C GLU A 333 -45.33 6.40 -20.98
N GLU A 334 -45.26 7.52 -20.26
CA GLU A 334 -46.26 7.97 -19.28
C GLU A 334 -46.98 9.23 -19.82
N LYS A 335 -48.16 9.56 -19.27
CA LYS A 335 -48.99 10.71 -19.72
C LYS A 335 -48.24 12.04 -19.79
N ARG A 336 -47.25 12.25 -18.90
CA ARG A 336 -46.48 13.49 -18.78
C ARG A 336 -44.99 13.34 -19.11
N GLY A 337 -44.55 12.21 -19.66
CA GLY A 337 -43.11 11.99 -19.91
C GLY A 337 -42.72 10.55 -20.18
N PHE A 338 -41.46 10.23 -19.91
CA PHE A 338 -40.88 8.90 -20.07
C PHE A 338 -40.19 8.48 -18.78
N ARG A 339 -40.39 7.23 -18.37
CA ARG A 339 -39.72 6.62 -17.21
C ARG A 339 -38.76 5.55 -17.68
N LEU A 340 -37.49 5.65 -17.28
CA LEU A 340 -36.50 4.62 -17.58
C LEU A 340 -36.73 3.38 -16.71
N PHE A 341 -36.55 2.20 -17.31
CA PHE A 341 -36.58 0.89 -16.67
C PHE A 341 -35.16 0.28 -16.63
N GLY A 342 -34.96 -0.83 -15.92
CA GLY A 342 -33.64 -1.51 -15.83
C GLY A 342 -32.87 -1.26 -14.52
N GLY A 343 -33.43 -0.46 -13.61
CA GLY A 343 -32.92 -0.28 -12.26
C GLY A 343 -31.59 0.46 -12.16
N GLN A 344 -30.88 0.28 -11.05
CA GLN A 344 -29.65 1.02 -10.72
C GLN A 344 -28.58 0.95 -11.82
N LYS A 345 -28.45 -0.21 -12.46
CA LYS A 345 -27.52 -0.45 -13.56
C LYS A 345 -27.79 0.48 -14.75
N GLU A 346 -29.05 0.56 -15.18
CA GLU A 346 -29.43 1.40 -16.32
C GLU A 346 -29.30 2.89 -15.99
N PHE A 347 -29.51 3.28 -14.73
CA PHE A 347 -29.32 4.68 -14.30
C PHE A 347 -27.84 5.08 -14.33
N ILE A 348 -26.93 4.21 -13.89
CA ILE A 348 -25.49 4.46 -13.96
C ILE A 348 -25.04 4.54 -15.43
N LYS A 349 -25.52 3.64 -16.28
CA LYS A 349 -25.30 3.70 -17.74
C LYS A 349 -25.82 5.01 -18.34
N PHE A 350 -27.00 5.46 -17.95
CA PHE A 350 -27.55 6.75 -18.40
C PHE A 350 -26.67 7.92 -17.96
N PHE A 351 -26.25 7.98 -16.69
CA PHE A 351 -25.37 9.05 -16.21
C PHE A 351 -23.99 9.00 -16.87
N ASN A 352 -23.47 7.81 -17.16
CA ASN A 352 -22.17 7.63 -17.81
C ASN A 352 -22.17 8.09 -19.27
N LEU A 353 -23.21 7.75 -20.05
CA LEU A 353 -23.26 8.04 -21.48
C LEU A 353 -23.86 9.42 -21.76
N CYS A 354 -24.97 9.77 -21.12
CA CYS A 354 -25.64 11.06 -21.32
C CYS A 354 -24.93 12.20 -20.60
N LYS A 355 -24.16 11.88 -19.54
CA LYS A 355 -23.32 12.81 -18.78
C LYS A 355 -24.02 14.13 -18.38
N PRO A 356 -25.17 14.08 -17.68
CA PRO A 356 -25.79 15.30 -17.17
C PRO A 356 -24.84 16.03 -16.21
N VAL A 357 -24.84 17.36 -16.29
CA VAL A 357 -23.93 18.21 -15.50
C VAL A 357 -24.47 18.46 -14.10
N VAL A 358 -25.78 18.39 -13.87
CA VAL A 358 -26.36 18.76 -12.57
C VAL A 358 -26.11 17.68 -11.51
N SER A 359 -25.14 17.94 -10.63
CA SER A 359 -24.68 16.99 -9.62
C SER A 359 -25.77 16.59 -8.63
N ARG A 360 -26.61 17.53 -8.16
CA ARG A 360 -27.72 17.27 -7.22
C ARG A 360 -28.77 16.28 -7.73
N LYS A 361 -28.90 16.10 -9.06
CA LYS A 361 -29.82 15.12 -9.66
C LYS A 361 -29.22 13.72 -9.62
N LYS A 362 -27.91 13.61 -9.89
CA LYS A 362 -27.16 12.33 -9.91
C LYS A 362 -26.85 11.80 -8.51
N ASP A 363 -26.44 12.68 -7.59
CA ASP A 363 -25.99 12.31 -6.23
C ASP A 363 -27.09 11.69 -5.36
N LYS A 364 -28.35 11.76 -5.77
CA LYS A 364 -29.43 10.98 -5.16
C LYS A 364 -29.28 9.47 -5.32
N LEU A 365 -28.38 9.01 -6.20
CA LEU A 365 -28.02 7.60 -6.32
C LEU A 365 -27.03 7.16 -5.22
N LEU A 366 -26.37 8.10 -4.53
CA LEU A 366 -25.66 7.79 -3.28
C LEU A 366 -26.66 7.23 -2.26
N ASN A 367 -26.16 6.41 -1.34
CA ASN A 367 -26.97 5.74 -0.30
C ASN A 367 -27.97 4.69 -0.84
N SER A 368 -28.01 4.43 -2.15
CA SER A 368 -28.84 3.35 -2.71
C SER A 368 -28.20 1.97 -2.48
N LYS A 369 -29.03 0.93 -2.31
CA LYS A 369 -28.60 -0.46 -2.12
C LYS A 369 -28.27 -1.11 -3.47
N ALA A 370 -27.12 -1.77 -3.56
CA ALA A 370 -26.78 -2.61 -4.71
C ALA A 370 -27.66 -3.87 -4.73
N ARG A 371 -28.39 -4.12 -5.82
CA ARG A 371 -29.27 -5.31 -5.96
C ARG A 371 -28.96 -6.18 -7.16
N THR A 372 -28.20 -5.68 -8.14
CA THR A 372 -27.97 -6.38 -9.40
C THR A 372 -26.81 -7.35 -9.29
N LYS A 373 -26.97 -8.52 -9.91
CA LYS A 373 -25.96 -9.58 -9.98
C LYS A 373 -25.63 -9.82 -11.44
N VAL A 374 -24.37 -10.04 -11.75
CA VAL A 374 -23.91 -10.48 -13.08
C VAL A 374 -23.34 -11.87 -12.98
N LYS A 375 -23.64 -12.72 -13.95
CA LYS A 375 -23.13 -14.10 -14.01
C LYS A 375 -21.73 -14.12 -14.61
N VAL A 376 -20.85 -14.95 -14.04
CA VAL A 376 -19.54 -15.28 -14.59
C VAL A 376 -19.70 -16.33 -15.68
N ILE A 377 -19.33 -15.96 -16.91
CA ILE A 377 -19.36 -16.83 -18.10
C ILE A 377 -18.14 -17.72 -18.13
N ASP A 378 -16.96 -17.15 -17.86
CA ASP A 378 -15.69 -17.86 -17.92
C ASP A 378 -14.62 -17.20 -17.04
N VAL A 379 -13.60 -17.98 -16.66
CA VAL A 379 -12.45 -17.50 -15.87
C VAL A 379 -11.16 -18.07 -16.45
N LYS A 380 -10.28 -17.20 -16.95
CA LYS A 380 -9.00 -17.58 -17.56
C LYS A 380 -7.82 -17.03 -16.77
N LYS A 381 -6.74 -17.82 -16.71
CA LYS A 381 -5.41 -17.33 -16.33
C LYS A 381 -4.74 -16.77 -17.57
N VAL A 382 -4.28 -15.53 -17.49
CA VAL A 382 -3.68 -14.84 -18.62
C VAL A 382 -2.27 -14.38 -18.22
N ASN A 383 -1.26 -14.91 -18.91
CA ASN A 383 0.12 -14.46 -18.75
C ASN A 383 0.34 -13.23 -19.63
N TYR A 384 -0.02 -12.07 -19.10
CA TYR A 384 0.19 -10.77 -19.73
C TYR A 384 1.14 -10.01 -18.81
N ASN A 385 2.35 -9.69 -19.28
CA ASN A 385 3.19 -8.75 -18.54
C ASN A 385 2.55 -7.35 -18.68
N SER A 386 1.70 -6.98 -17.73
CA SER A 386 0.89 -5.77 -17.78
C SER A 386 1.20 -4.87 -16.59
N VAL A 387 1.22 -3.56 -16.83
CA VAL A 387 1.24 -2.58 -15.75
C VAL A 387 -0.09 -2.68 -15.02
N VAL A 388 -0.03 -2.97 -13.73
CA VAL A 388 -1.17 -2.99 -12.82
C VAL A 388 -1.06 -1.83 -11.83
N TYR A 389 -2.21 -1.29 -11.48
CA TYR A 389 -2.41 -0.16 -10.58
C TYR A 389 -3.09 -0.64 -9.31
N ASP A 390 -2.72 -0.02 -8.20
CA ASP A 390 -3.39 -0.12 -6.91
C ASP A 390 -3.80 1.28 -6.45
N ILE A 391 -5.01 1.39 -5.93
CA ILE A 391 -5.60 2.63 -5.46
C ILE A 391 -6.01 2.43 -4.01
N GLU A 392 -5.41 3.20 -3.11
CA GLU A 392 -5.83 3.26 -1.72
C GLU A 392 -6.94 4.31 -1.56
N THR A 393 -8.11 3.92 -1.03
CA THR A 393 -9.24 4.84 -0.79
C THR A 393 -9.55 4.98 0.70
N THR A 394 -10.19 6.09 1.08
CA THR A 394 -10.64 6.32 2.48
C THR A 394 -11.60 5.27 3.04
N CYS A 395 -12.39 4.62 2.18
CA CYS A 395 -13.38 3.61 2.58
C CYS A 395 -12.94 2.17 2.30
N HIS A 396 -11.69 1.97 1.87
CA HIS A 396 -11.08 0.66 1.64
C HIS A 396 -11.70 -0.19 0.51
N ASN A 397 -12.40 0.43 -0.43
CA ASN A 397 -12.95 -0.22 -1.61
C ASN A 397 -13.35 0.81 -2.67
N PHE A 398 -13.67 0.34 -3.87
CA PHE A 398 -14.21 1.16 -4.96
C PHE A 398 -14.93 0.29 -6.01
N ILE A 399 -15.50 0.93 -7.03
CA ILE A 399 -16.12 0.25 -8.18
C ILE A 399 -15.17 0.28 -9.38
N ALA A 400 -14.82 -0.90 -9.89
CA ALA A 400 -13.96 -1.09 -11.07
C ALA A 400 -14.64 -2.02 -12.09
N ASN A 401 -14.67 -1.62 -13.36
CA ASN A 401 -15.41 -2.30 -14.44
C ASN A 401 -16.83 -2.72 -14.01
N GLY A 402 -17.52 -1.83 -13.29
CA GLY A 402 -18.87 -2.07 -12.79
C GLY A 402 -19.00 -3.02 -11.60
N VAL A 403 -17.92 -3.60 -11.08
CA VAL A 403 -17.98 -4.51 -9.93
C VAL A 403 -17.25 -3.93 -8.71
N LYS A 404 -17.63 -4.42 -7.53
CA LYS A 404 -17.02 -4.01 -6.26
C LYS A 404 -15.68 -4.71 -6.06
N VAL A 405 -14.64 -3.90 -5.86
CA VAL A 405 -13.27 -4.35 -5.64
C VAL A 405 -12.70 -3.79 -4.35
N HIS A 406 -11.76 -4.52 -3.75
CA HIS A 406 -11.06 -4.09 -2.54
C HIS A 406 -9.83 -3.23 -2.90
N ASN A 407 -9.46 -2.26 -2.06
CA ASN A 407 -8.19 -1.51 -2.18
C ASN A 407 -7.00 -2.24 -1.53
N CYS A 408 -5.74 -1.92 -1.84
CA CYS A 408 -4.49 -2.36 -1.19
C CYS A 408 -4.55 -3.29 0.05
N ASN A 409 -3.86 -4.44 0.00
CA ASN A 409 -3.78 -5.46 1.06
C ASN A 409 -2.71 -5.18 2.14
N ALA A 410 -2.02 -4.04 2.13
CA ALA A 410 -0.98 -3.73 3.11
C ALA A 410 -1.49 -3.91 4.55
N PHE A 411 -2.77 -3.56 4.77
CA PHE A 411 -3.50 -3.74 6.02
C PHE A 411 -3.58 -5.21 6.49
N GLU A 412 -3.83 -6.17 5.59
CA GLU A 412 -3.96 -7.60 5.92
C GLU A 412 -2.59 -8.27 6.14
N ILE A 413 -1.55 -7.78 5.46
CA ILE A 413 -0.19 -8.30 5.65
C ILE A 413 0.39 -7.90 7.01
N MET A 414 0.01 -6.73 7.54
CA MET A 414 0.62 -6.11 8.72
C MET A 414 -0.26 -6.16 9.98
N GLN A 415 -1.30 -7.00 10.00
CA GLN A 415 -2.17 -7.19 11.17
C GLN A 415 -2.76 -5.89 11.75
N GLY A 416 -3.05 -4.92 10.88
CA GLY A 416 -3.86 -3.75 11.23
C GLY A 416 -3.12 -2.45 11.56
N SER A 417 -1.77 -2.40 11.58
CA SER A 417 -1.04 -1.12 11.74
C SER A 417 -0.34 -0.70 10.44
N GLN A 418 -0.67 0.49 9.94
CA GLN A 418 0.06 1.21 8.88
C GLN A 418 0.68 2.51 9.44
N ALA A 419 0.93 2.50 10.75
CA ALA A 419 1.44 3.64 11.48
C ALA A 419 2.85 4.02 11.02
N MET A 420 3.16 5.29 11.18
CA MET A 420 4.39 5.92 10.75
C MET A 420 4.67 7.07 11.72
N LEU A 421 5.91 7.16 12.22
CA LEU A 421 6.28 8.22 13.14
C LEU A 421 6.32 9.58 12.42
N SER A 422 5.82 10.63 13.05
CA SER A 422 5.93 11.99 12.54
C SER A 422 7.38 12.48 12.66
N LYS A 423 7.75 13.47 11.83
CA LYS A 423 9.06 14.12 11.88
C LYS A 423 9.39 14.63 13.28
N ASP A 424 8.45 15.33 13.90
CA ASP A 424 8.60 15.89 15.25
C ASP A 424 8.88 14.78 16.28
N HIS A 425 8.11 13.69 16.24
CA HIS A 425 8.29 12.58 17.18
C HIS A 425 9.62 11.84 16.97
N ILE A 426 10.06 11.68 15.72
CA ILE A 426 11.37 11.11 15.36
C ILE A 426 12.52 11.92 15.99
N LEU A 427 12.46 13.25 15.86
CA LEU A 427 13.49 14.13 16.41
C LEU A 427 13.50 14.06 17.94
N ARG A 428 12.32 14.09 18.57
CA ARG A 428 12.19 13.96 20.03
C ARG A 428 12.66 12.61 20.55
N LEU A 429 12.46 11.52 19.81
CA LEU A 429 13.01 10.21 20.16
C LEU A 429 14.54 10.19 20.13
N ALA A 430 15.15 10.82 19.12
CA ALA A 430 16.61 10.89 19.02
C ALA A 430 17.24 11.74 20.14
N ASP A 431 16.59 12.85 20.50
CA ASP A 431 17.01 13.70 21.62
C ASP A 431 16.84 12.96 22.96
N PHE A 432 15.67 12.33 23.17
CA PHE A 432 15.40 11.50 24.34
C PHE A 432 16.40 10.35 24.51
N CYS A 433 16.73 9.61 23.45
CA CYS A 433 17.70 8.52 23.52
C CYS A 433 19.07 9.01 24.01
N ALA A 434 19.48 10.23 23.61
CA ALA A 434 20.76 10.80 24.00
C ALA A 434 20.76 11.14 25.49
N GLU A 435 19.72 11.85 25.95
CA GLU A 435 19.53 12.21 27.35
C GLU A 435 19.40 10.98 28.26
N TRP A 436 18.75 9.93 27.77
CA TRP A 436 18.59 8.69 28.50
C TRP A 436 19.90 7.90 28.63
N GLY A 437 20.89 8.15 27.77
CA GLY A 437 22.20 7.48 27.81
C GLY A 437 22.35 6.32 26.83
N VAL A 438 21.41 6.17 25.88
CA VAL A 438 21.47 5.17 24.80
C VAL A 438 22.69 5.45 23.91
N LYS A 439 23.40 4.39 23.54
CA LYS A 439 24.65 4.48 22.76
C LYS A 439 24.43 4.25 21.27
N SER A 440 23.42 3.46 20.92
CA SER A 440 23.13 3.13 19.53
C SER A 440 21.65 2.87 19.27
N VAL A 441 21.24 3.16 18.03
CA VAL A 441 19.88 2.92 17.54
C VAL A 441 19.93 2.05 16.31
N CYS A 442 19.20 0.94 16.34
CA CYS A 442 18.85 0.19 15.14
C CYS A 442 17.59 0.80 14.52
N ALA A 443 17.74 1.53 13.43
CA ALA A 443 16.61 2.16 12.75
C ALA A 443 15.98 1.16 11.77
N GLY A 444 14.85 0.58 12.17
CA GLY A 444 14.18 -0.49 11.48
C GLY A 444 12.69 -0.20 11.27
N GLY A 445 11.91 -1.26 11.14
CA GLY A 445 10.47 -1.19 11.00
C GLY A 445 9.81 -2.57 11.07
N GLY A 446 8.54 -2.58 11.46
CA GLY A 446 7.66 -3.72 11.21
C GLY A 446 7.45 -3.99 9.71
N GLY A 447 7.71 -3.01 8.84
CA GLY A 447 7.64 -3.07 7.37
C GLY A 447 8.93 -2.57 6.69
N GLU A 448 8.80 -1.63 5.73
CA GLU A 448 9.93 -0.97 5.07
C GLU A 448 10.13 0.45 5.65
N PRO A 449 11.22 0.71 6.39
CA PRO A 449 11.42 1.98 7.11
C PRO A 449 11.49 3.20 6.19
N LEU A 450 12.02 3.05 4.97
CA LEU A 450 12.14 4.15 4.00
C LEU A 450 10.81 4.57 3.36
N THR A 451 9.70 3.91 3.71
CA THR A 451 8.36 4.46 3.43
C THR A 451 8.05 5.67 4.32
N ASN A 452 8.81 5.91 5.39
CA ASN A 452 8.77 7.14 6.16
C ASN A 452 9.66 8.21 5.50
N PRO A 453 9.09 9.33 5.00
CA PRO A 453 9.88 10.37 4.31
C PRO A 453 10.87 11.08 5.24
N PHE A 454 10.74 10.92 6.55
CA PHE A 454 11.57 11.56 7.56
C PHE A 454 12.67 10.64 8.13
N ALA A 455 12.93 9.49 7.49
CA ALA A 455 13.97 8.56 7.93
C ALA A 455 15.36 9.24 8.02
N LYS A 456 15.73 10.07 7.04
CA LYS A 456 16.99 10.83 7.07
C LYS A 456 17.11 11.79 8.24
N ASP A 457 15.99 12.39 8.67
CA ASP A 457 15.98 13.32 9.80
C ASP A 457 16.38 12.60 11.10
N LEU A 458 15.97 11.33 11.27
CA LEU A 458 16.44 10.50 12.39
C LEU A 458 17.97 10.33 12.32
N TYR A 459 18.49 9.94 11.16
CA TYR A 459 19.92 9.60 11.02
C TYR A 459 20.82 10.79 11.31
N TYR A 460 20.51 11.96 10.73
CA TYR A 460 21.24 13.19 11.01
C TYR A 460 21.13 13.61 12.48
N ARG A 461 19.96 13.46 13.10
CA ARG A 461 19.79 13.83 14.50
C ARG A 461 20.56 12.91 15.44
N LEU A 462 20.54 11.59 15.20
CA LEU A 462 21.33 10.63 15.99
C LEU A 462 22.82 10.93 15.90
N LYS A 463 23.35 11.19 14.69
CA LYS A 463 24.76 11.56 14.50
C LYS A 463 25.11 12.85 15.25
N LYS A 464 24.26 13.88 15.18
CA LYS A 464 24.43 15.14 15.92
C LYS A 464 24.48 14.90 17.44
N ASN A 465 23.69 13.96 17.93
CA ASN A 465 23.61 13.61 19.34
C ASN A 465 24.69 12.61 19.78
N GLY A 466 25.63 12.22 18.91
CA GLY A 466 26.69 11.26 19.23
C GLY A 466 26.20 9.81 19.37
N ILE A 467 25.00 9.48 18.87
CA ILE A 467 24.44 8.13 18.93
C ILE A 467 24.80 7.37 17.65
N GLY A 468 25.31 6.15 17.79
CA GLY A 468 25.57 5.27 16.65
C GLY A 468 24.27 4.86 15.94
N CYS A 469 24.22 5.00 14.62
CA CYS A 469 23.04 4.63 13.84
C CYS A 469 23.29 3.35 13.01
N ALA A 470 22.31 2.44 13.04
CA ALA A 470 22.30 1.22 12.26
C ALA A 470 20.98 1.03 11.48
N PRO A 471 20.82 1.64 10.28
CA PRO A 471 19.61 1.46 9.49
C PRO A 471 19.46 0.06 8.90
N VAL A 472 18.22 -0.43 8.84
CA VAL A 472 17.86 -1.67 8.14
C VAL A 472 16.77 -1.37 7.13
N THR A 473 16.97 -1.75 5.87
CA THR A 473 16.01 -1.53 4.78
C THR A 473 16.02 -2.71 3.81
N ASN A 474 15.05 -2.79 2.94
CA ASN A 474 15.07 -3.67 1.78
C ASN A 474 15.79 -3.07 0.55
N GLY A 475 16.23 -1.81 0.63
CA GLY A 475 17.09 -1.15 -0.35
C GLY A 475 16.39 -0.58 -1.59
N SER A 476 15.14 -0.95 -1.86
CA SER A 476 14.44 -0.55 -3.09
C SER A 476 14.01 0.92 -3.16
N LEU A 477 13.91 1.59 -2.00
CA LEU A 477 13.52 3.01 -1.90
C LEU A 477 14.70 3.95 -1.67
N LEU A 478 15.93 3.43 -1.72
CA LEU A 478 17.12 4.27 -1.67
C LEU A 478 17.13 5.25 -2.85
N ASN A 479 17.38 6.51 -2.53
CA ASN A 479 17.62 7.59 -3.48
C ASN A 479 18.86 8.36 -3.02
N ASP A 480 19.34 9.31 -3.83
CA ASP A 480 20.61 9.98 -3.58
C ASP A 480 20.62 10.73 -2.23
N GLU A 481 19.49 11.32 -1.79
CA GLU A 481 19.40 12.00 -0.49
C GLU A 481 19.47 11.04 0.71
N ILE A 482 18.80 9.89 0.62
CA ILE A 482 18.84 8.87 1.66
C ILE A 482 20.21 8.20 1.71
N ILE A 483 20.81 7.94 0.54
CA ILE A 483 22.16 7.39 0.43
C ILE A 483 23.17 8.32 1.09
N GLU A 484 23.10 9.63 0.81
CA GLU A 484 23.96 10.63 1.47
C GLU A 484 23.81 10.58 2.99
N ALA A 485 22.57 10.61 3.47
CA ALA A 485 22.30 10.59 4.89
C ALA A 485 22.84 9.30 5.54
N MET A 486 22.56 8.14 4.95
CA MET A 486 23.00 6.87 5.50
C MET A 486 24.53 6.75 5.50
N ALA A 487 25.19 7.05 4.39
CA ALA A 487 26.63 6.92 4.23
C ALA A 487 27.43 7.84 5.17
N SER A 488 26.93 9.06 5.43
CA SER A 488 27.60 10.06 6.29
C SER A 488 27.32 9.91 7.79
N THR A 489 26.26 9.19 8.17
CA THR A 489 25.80 9.16 9.59
C THR A 489 25.83 7.78 10.22
N SER A 490 25.77 6.70 9.44
CA SER A 490 25.61 5.34 9.95
C SER A 490 26.95 4.71 10.31
N ARG A 491 26.95 3.84 11.32
CA ARG A 491 28.06 2.91 11.55
C ARG A 491 27.89 1.62 10.75
N TRP A 492 26.65 1.19 10.53
CA TRP A 492 26.36 -0.05 9.79
C TRP A 492 25.00 0.06 9.08
N ILE A 493 24.87 -0.47 7.87
CA ILE A 493 23.61 -0.46 7.10
C ILE A 493 23.29 -1.88 6.67
N GLY A 494 22.11 -2.37 7.04
CA GLY A 494 21.65 -3.70 6.66
C GLY A 494 20.65 -3.70 5.51
N ILE A 495 21.00 -4.28 4.37
CA ILE A 495 20.11 -4.42 3.22
C ILE A 495 19.53 -5.84 3.15
N SER A 496 18.22 -5.95 3.29
CA SER A 496 17.50 -7.24 3.32
C SER A 496 17.24 -7.77 1.92
N MET A 497 18.16 -8.56 1.38
CA MET A 497 18.09 -9.09 0.02
C MET A 497 17.49 -10.49 -0.06
N ASP A 498 17.92 -11.42 0.79
CA ASP A 498 17.40 -12.80 0.89
C ASP A 498 17.41 -13.61 -0.44
N ALA A 499 18.25 -13.23 -1.41
CA ALA A 499 18.41 -13.90 -2.71
C ALA A 499 19.76 -13.53 -3.35
N GLY A 500 20.25 -14.32 -4.30
CA GLY A 500 21.39 -14.00 -5.18
C GLY A 500 20.98 -13.70 -6.63
N CYS A 501 19.73 -13.96 -7.00
CA CYS A 501 19.19 -13.74 -8.33
C CYS A 501 17.75 -13.20 -8.26
N ASN A 502 17.33 -12.59 -9.37
CA ASN A 502 16.01 -11.98 -9.51
C ASN A 502 14.87 -12.97 -9.25
N SER A 503 14.96 -14.19 -9.80
CA SER A 503 13.89 -15.17 -9.69
C SER A 503 13.60 -15.58 -8.24
N THR A 504 14.64 -15.76 -7.44
CA THR A 504 14.53 -16.09 -6.02
C THR A 504 14.10 -14.89 -5.21
N TYR A 505 14.64 -13.70 -5.51
CA TYR A 505 14.24 -12.44 -4.88
C TYR A 505 12.73 -12.20 -5.02
N MET A 506 12.18 -12.35 -6.22
CA MET A 506 10.74 -12.24 -6.48
C MET A 506 9.92 -13.24 -5.67
N LYS A 507 10.34 -14.50 -5.62
CA LYS A 507 9.65 -15.56 -4.87
C LYS A 507 9.66 -15.30 -3.36
N VAL A 508 10.84 -15.02 -2.80
CA VAL A 508 11.05 -14.86 -1.35
C VAL A 508 10.39 -13.57 -0.83
N LYS A 509 10.53 -12.46 -1.55
CA LYS A 509 9.94 -11.16 -1.17
C LYS A 509 8.48 -11.01 -1.58
N GLY A 510 7.98 -11.89 -2.44
CA GLY A 510 6.62 -11.82 -3.00
C GLY A 510 6.44 -10.66 -3.99
N ILE A 511 7.50 -10.27 -4.68
CA ILE A 511 7.52 -9.15 -5.63
C ILE A 511 7.14 -9.64 -7.03
N SER A 512 6.25 -8.92 -7.70
CA SER A 512 5.80 -9.27 -9.06
C SER A 512 6.57 -8.54 -10.17
N ASN A 513 7.22 -7.41 -9.86
CA ASN A 513 8.01 -6.64 -10.83
C ASN A 513 9.47 -7.11 -10.83
N PRO A 514 9.96 -7.76 -11.92
CA PRO A 514 11.33 -8.27 -11.98
C PRO A 514 12.39 -7.15 -11.93
N LYS A 515 12.05 -5.90 -12.28
CA LYS A 515 13.03 -4.80 -12.26
C LYS A 515 13.47 -4.39 -10.86
N ILE A 516 12.71 -4.75 -9.82
CA ILE A 516 12.99 -4.29 -8.45
C ILE A 516 14.31 -4.86 -7.94
N PHE A 517 14.67 -6.09 -8.34
CA PHE A 517 15.96 -6.67 -7.99
C PHE A 517 17.11 -5.82 -8.55
N ASP A 518 17.09 -5.53 -9.85
CA ASP A 518 18.14 -4.73 -10.50
C ASP A 518 18.20 -3.30 -9.95
N ILE A 519 17.05 -2.68 -9.68
CA ILE A 519 16.98 -1.36 -9.01
C ILE A 519 17.64 -1.42 -7.64
N THR A 520 17.34 -2.46 -6.86
CA THR A 520 17.90 -2.63 -5.51
C THR A 520 19.41 -2.85 -5.58
N CYS A 521 19.90 -3.68 -6.49
CA CYS A 521 21.33 -3.87 -6.73
C CYS A 521 22.02 -2.56 -7.13
N ASN A 522 21.45 -1.79 -8.05
CA ASN A 522 21.98 -0.48 -8.45
C ASN A 522 22.02 0.51 -7.28
N ASN A 523 20.99 0.50 -6.44
CA ASN A 523 20.94 1.35 -5.25
C ASN A 523 22.02 0.96 -4.23
N ILE A 524 22.26 -0.34 -4.02
CA ILE A 524 23.33 -0.83 -3.15
C ILE A 524 24.69 -0.37 -3.70
N ALA A 525 24.94 -0.55 -5.00
CA ALA A 525 26.19 -0.12 -5.64
C ALA A 525 26.43 1.39 -5.51
N LYS A 526 25.37 2.22 -5.61
CA LYS A 526 25.46 3.66 -5.34
C LYS A 526 25.80 3.95 -3.89
N LEU A 527 25.18 3.22 -2.95
CA LEU A 527 25.42 3.39 -1.52
C LEU A 527 26.87 3.04 -1.13
N THR A 528 27.36 1.88 -1.57
CA THR A 528 28.74 1.43 -1.28
C THR A 528 29.77 2.36 -1.91
N LYS A 529 29.54 2.80 -3.15
CA LYS A 529 30.34 3.84 -3.79
C LYS A 529 30.38 5.12 -2.95
N ARG A 530 29.23 5.58 -2.45
CA ARG A 530 29.15 6.83 -1.68
C ARG A 530 29.85 6.73 -0.32
N VAL A 531 29.71 5.59 0.37
CA VAL A 531 30.46 5.29 1.60
C VAL A 531 31.96 5.41 1.35
N ARG A 532 32.45 4.80 0.27
CA ARG A 532 33.87 4.86 -0.12
C ARG A 532 34.33 6.27 -0.46
N GLU A 533 33.55 7.03 -1.24
CA GLU A 533 33.86 8.43 -1.58
C GLU A 533 33.96 9.33 -0.34
N LEU A 534 33.15 9.07 0.69
CA LEU A 534 33.19 9.80 1.95
C LEU A 534 34.27 9.30 2.91
N GLY A 535 34.83 8.10 2.69
CA GLY A 535 35.80 7.47 3.58
C GLY A 535 35.27 7.24 4.99
N THR A 536 33.97 6.93 5.15
CA THR A 536 33.38 6.69 6.47
C THR A 536 33.62 5.26 6.94
N GLU A 537 33.55 5.03 8.26
CA GLU A 537 33.58 3.70 8.88
C GLU A 537 32.26 2.92 8.74
N CYS A 538 31.44 3.25 7.73
CA CYS A 538 30.11 2.69 7.56
C CYS A 538 30.16 1.34 6.84
N ASP A 539 29.92 0.25 7.57
CA ASP A 539 29.85 -1.07 6.97
C ASP A 539 28.48 -1.28 6.28
N VAL A 540 28.46 -1.70 5.02
CA VAL A 540 27.22 -2.07 4.31
C VAL A 540 27.10 -3.58 4.28
N GLY A 541 26.02 -4.12 4.85
CA GLY A 541 25.77 -5.55 4.97
C GLY A 541 24.67 -6.06 4.06
N TYR A 542 24.96 -7.16 3.35
CA TYR A 542 24.01 -7.93 2.56
C TYR A 542 23.34 -8.99 3.44
N LYS A 543 22.09 -8.74 3.84
CA LYS A 543 21.37 -9.67 4.73
C LYS A 543 20.63 -10.73 3.93
N PHE A 544 20.82 -11.97 4.35
CA PHE A 544 20.25 -13.16 3.75
C PHE A 544 19.56 -14.02 4.82
N LEU A 545 18.22 -13.99 4.82
CA LEU A 545 17.39 -14.91 5.59
C LEU A 545 17.33 -16.27 4.89
N LEU A 546 17.96 -17.28 5.48
CA LEU A 546 17.93 -18.65 4.99
C LEU A 546 16.50 -19.21 5.06
N HIS A 547 16.00 -19.65 3.91
CA HIS A 547 14.69 -20.24 3.69
C HIS A 547 14.82 -21.35 2.63
N PRO A 548 13.99 -22.41 2.63
CA PRO A 548 14.10 -23.49 1.63
C PRO A 548 14.06 -23.01 0.16
N LEU A 549 13.44 -21.85 -0.10
CA LEU A 549 13.38 -21.25 -1.45
C LEU A 549 14.70 -20.62 -1.92
N ASN A 550 15.63 -20.30 -1.02
CA ASN A 550 16.91 -19.66 -1.33
C ASN A 550 18.13 -20.41 -0.77
N ALA A 551 17.91 -21.51 -0.04
CA ALA A 551 18.96 -22.26 0.65
C ALA A 551 20.07 -22.76 -0.27
N LEU A 552 19.76 -23.00 -1.54
CA LEU A 552 20.72 -23.45 -2.55
C LEU A 552 21.36 -22.30 -3.34
N GLU A 553 21.26 -21.06 -2.87
CA GLU A 553 21.74 -19.86 -3.55
C GLU A 553 22.64 -18.98 -2.67
N ILE A 554 23.14 -19.52 -1.56
CA ILE A 554 23.97 -18.79 -0.59
C ILE A 554 25.26 -18.33 -1.25
N PHE A 555 25.95 -19.22 -1.99
CA PHE A 555 27.21 -18.88 -2.64
C PHE A 555 27.04 -17.83 -3.73
N GLU A 556 26.02 -17.98 -4.58
CA GLU A 556 25.70 -17.00 -5.62
C GLU A 556 25.29 -15.64 -5.04
N ALA A 557 24.56 -15.64 -3.93
CA ALA A 557 24.23 -14.41 -3.22
C ALA A 557 25.47 -13.74 -2.61
N ALA A 558 26.43 -14.51 -2.10
CA ALA A 558 27.71 -13.99 -1.60
C ALA A 558 28.57 -13.40 -2.73
N LYS A 559 28.61 -14.03 -3.91
CA LYS A 559 29.27 -13.46 -5.11
C LYS A 559 28.64 -12.13 -5.51
N LEU A 560 27.31 -12.06 -5.55
CA LEU A 560 26.60 -10.83 -5.86
C LEU A 560 26.88 -9.75 -4.81
N ALA A 561 26.85 -10.10 -3.53
CA ALA A 561 27.18 -9.20 -2.43
C ALA A 561 28.57 -8.58 -2.63
N LYS A 562 29.58 -9.42 -2.88
CA LYS A 562 30.96 -8.98 -3.17
C LYS A 562 31.03 -8.09 -4.42
N PHE A 563 30.33 -8.46 -5.50
CA PHE A 563 30.26 -7.66 -6.72
C PHE A 563 29.68 -6.27 -6.49
N LEU A 564 28.74 -6.13 -5.54
CA LEU A 564 28.14 -4.84 -5.17
C LEU A 564 29.00 -4.02 -4.19
N ASP A 565 30.21 -4.47 -3.86
CA ASP A 565 31.17 -3.79 -2.99
C ASP A 565 30.62 -3.59 -1.55
N VAL A 566 29.80 -4.55 -1.08
CA VAL A 566 29.34 -4.57 0.32
C VAL A 566 30.44 -5.11 1.22
N HIS A 567 30.45 -4.70 2.49
CA HIS A 567 31.49 -5.07 3.45
C HIS A 567 31.25 -6.47 4.02
N ASP A 568 29.98 -6.84 4.23
CA ASP A 568 29.64 -8.10 4.86
C ASP A 568 28.44 -8.80 4.22
N PHE A 569 28.47 -10.13 4.17
CA PHE A 569 27.34 -10.99 3.85
C PHE A 569 26.85 -11.69 5.13
N GLN A 570 25.62 -11.42 5.54
CA GLN A 570 25.02 -11.97 6.76
C GLN A 570 23.96 -13.00 6.46
N LEU A 571 24.31 -14.26 6.63
CA LEU A 571 23.39 -15.37 6.61
C LEU A 571 22.78 -15.57 8.00
N ARG A 572 21.46 -15.77 8.07
CA ARG A 572 20.79 -16.24 9.30
C ARG A 572 19.52 -17.04 8.98
N PRO A 573 19.20 -18.11 9.72
CA PRO A 573 17.90 -18.78 9.62
C PRO A 573 16.71 -17.84 9.81
N VAL A 574 15.66 -18.05 9.01
CA VAL A 574 14.37 -17.36 9.21
C VAL A 574 13.75 -17.77 10.55
N GLY A 575 13.31 -16.79 11.35
CA GLY A 575 12.56 -17.05 12.59
C GLY A 575 11.12 -17.44 12.30
N TRP A 576 10.91 -18.67 11.82
CA TRP A 576 9.60 -19.19 11.37
C TRP A 576 8.56 -19.20 12.50
N ASP A 577 8.99 -19.46 13.71
CA ASP A 577 8.23 -19.46 14.97
C ASP A 577 7.86 -18.05 15.47
N ASN A 578 8.60 -17.02 15.06
CA ASN A 578 8.33 -15.61 15.44
C ASN A 578 7.18 -14.99 14.65
N VAL A 579 6.77 -15.59 13.52
CA VAL A 579 5.81 -14.96 12.60
C VAL A 579 4.39 -15.44 12.92
N LEU A 580 3.51 -14.53 13.31
CA LEU A 580 2.11 -14.88 13.61
C LEU A 580 1.35 -15.54 12.43
N LYS A 581 1.75 -15.28 11.17
CA LYS A 581 1.16 -15.93 9.98
C LYS A 581 1.57 -17.40 9.79
N THR A 582 2.61 -17.85 10.48
CA THR A 582 3.09 -19.23 10.49
C THR A 582 2.70 -19.94 11.79
N LYS A 583 1.96 -19.26 12.69
CA LYS A 583 1.33 -19.90 13.86
C LYS A 583 0.53 -21.13 13.41
N ASN A 584 0.84 -22.28 13.99
CA ASN A 584 0.28 -23.61 13.67
C ASN A 584 0.66 -24.20 12.30
N LYS A 585 1.72 -23.70 11.64
CA LYS A 585 2.33 -24.37 10.49
C LYS A 585 3.50 -25.23 10.96
N THR A 586 3.82 -26.28 10.22
CA THR A 586 5.03 -27.08 10.41
C THR A 586 6.26 -26.18 10.36
N ASP A 587 7.21 -26.40 11.26
CA ASP A 587 8.48 -25.70 11.26
C ASP A 587 9.27 -25.98 9.98
N ILE A 588 10.15 -25.04 9.63
CA ILE A 588 11.09 -25.28 8.55
C ILE A 588 12.14 -26.26 9.04
N ASP A 589 12.26 -27.37 8.31
CA ASP A 589 13.29 -28.36 8.48
C ASP A 589 14.33 -28.22 7.36
N PHE A 590 15.60 -28.09 7.75
CA PHE A 590 16.75 -28.00 6.85
C PHE A 590 17.57 -29.28 6.82
N ASP A 591 17.18 -30.34 7.54
CA ASP A 591 17.99 -31.56 7.69
C ASP A 591 18.35 -32.18 6.33
N ASN A 592 17.40 -32.21 5.39
CA ASN A 592 17.62 -32.74 4.04
C ASN A 592 18.45 -31.82 3.11
N LEU A 593 18.74 -30.59 3.52
CA LEU A 593 19.55 -29.62 2.78
C LEU A 593 20.82 -29.25 3.54
N PHE A 594 21.07 -29.88 4.69
CA PHE A 594 22.09 -29.42 5.64
C PHE A 594 23.49 -29.48 5.05
N ASP A 595 23.82 -30.55 4.35
CA ASP A 595 25.12 -30.77 3.73
C ASP A 595 25.33 -29.76 2.58
N GLU A 596 24.33 -29.54 1.73
CA GLU A 596 24.39 -28.55 0.65
C GLU A 596 24.51 -27.13 1.19
N ILE A 597 23.71 -26.76 2.21
CA ILE A 597 23.80 -25.44 2.85
C ILE A 597 25.19 -25.23 3.45
N SER A 598 25.73 -26.25 4.11
CA SER A 598 27.06 -26.19 4.71
C SER A 598 28.14 -26.02 3.65
N SER A 599 28.07 -26.78 2.56
CA SER A 599 28.95 -26.63 1.40
C SER A 599 28.92 -25.22 0.82
N GLN A 600 27.73 -24.65 0.60
CA GLN A 600 27.63 -23.30 0.03
C GLN A 600 28.14 -22.20 0.97
N ILE A 601 28.08 -22.43 2.28
CA ILE A 601 28.62 -21.49 3.26
C ILE A 601 30.15 -21.54 3.25
N GLU A 602 30.75 -22.73 3.12
CA GLU A 602 32.19 -22.85 2.92
C GLU A 602 32.65 -22.17 1.62
N ASP A 603 31.91 -22.37 0.53
CA ASP A 603 32.18 -21.68 -0.74
C ASP A 603 32.05 -20.16 -0.60
N ALA A 604 31.02 -19.67 0.10
CA ALA A 604 30.86 -18.25 0.38
C ALA A 604 32.04 -17.70 1.22
N MET A 605 32.47 -18.42 2.27
CA MET A 605 33.63 -18.04 3.10
C MET A 605 34.94 -18.04 2.31
N SER A 606 35.05 -18.79 1.21
CA SER A 606 36.24 -18.73 0.34
C SER A 606 36.38 -17.39 -0.41
N LEU A 607 35.31 -16.58 -0.45
CA LEU A 607 35.31 -15.25 -1.06
C LEU A 607 35.83 -14.16 -0.12
N GLU A 608 36.08 -14.45 1.16
CA GLU A 608 36.55 -13.47 2.14
C GLU A 608 37.92 -12.89 1.76
N ASP A 609 38.07 -11.57 1.95
CA ASP A 609 39.33 -10.85 1.81
C ASP A 609 39.37 -9.66 2.78
N GLU A 610 40.32 -8.73 2.60
CA GLU A 610 40.49 -7.56 3.46
C GLU A 610 39.27 -6.61 3.44
N THR A 611 38.42 -6.69 2.42
CA THR A 611 37.29 -5.79 2.16
C THR A 611 35.92 -6.46 2.24
N PHE A 612 35.85 -7.79 2.22
CA PHE A 612 34.61 -8.56 2.22
C PHE A 612 34.65 -9.71 3.25
N SER A 613 33.65 -9.77 4.13
CA SER A 613 33.50 -10.81 5.16
C SER A 613 32.18 -11.59 5.05
N VAL A 614 32.17 -12.86 5.45
CA VAL A 614 30.98 -13.73 5.41
C VAL A 614 30.63 -14.23 6.81
N TYR A 615 29.43 -13.87 7.28
CA TYR A 615 28.94 -14.21 8.61
C TYR A 615 27.74 -15.15 8.55
N GLY A 616 27.90 -16.36 9.10
CA GLY A 616 26.83 -17.35 9.24
C GLY A 616 25.80 -17.06 10.34
N VAL A 617 26.10 -16.11 11.23
CA VAL A 617 25.35 -15.72 12.44
C VAL A 617 24.70 -16.93 13.13
N ARG A 618 25.50 -17.98 13.35
CA ARG A 618 25.01 -19.27 13.86
C ARG A 618 24.99 -19.34 15.39
N HIS A 619 25.66 -18.43 16.10
CA HIS A 619 25.73 -18.43 17.57
C HIS A 619 24.37 -18.33 18.28
N LYS A 620 23.29 -18.00 17.56
CA LYS A 620 21.89 -17.94 18.06
C LYS A 620 21.08 -19.20 17.75
N PHE A 621 21.69 -20.16 17.06
CA PHE A 621 21.07 -21.38 16.58
C PHE A 621 21.97 -22.57 16.90
N GLN A 622 21.40 -23.77 16.88
CA GLN A 622 22.16 -25.00 16.93
C GLN A 622 22.86 -25.24 15.58
N PHE A 623 23.77 -26.21 15.53
CA PHE A 623 24.53 -26.48 14.30
C PHE A 623 23.61 -26.80 13.11
N ASN A 624 22.47 -27.46 13.36
CA ASN A 624 21.41 -27.82 12.42
C ASN A 624 20.37 -26.70 12.19
N PHE A 625 20.70 -25.44 12.53
CA PHE A 625 19.82 -24.27 12.40
C PHE A 625 18.56 -24.27 13.28
N GLN A 626 18.41 -25.24 14.17
CA GLN A 626 17.33 -25.24 15.16
C GLN A 626 17.53 -24.14 16.20
N ARG A 627 16.44 -23.77 16.86
CA ARG A 627 16.41 -22.78 17.92
C ARG A 627 17.35 -23.15 19.08
N LYS A 628 18.19 -22.20 19.51
CA LYS A 628 19.09 -22.35 20.67
C LYS A 628 18.55 -21.59 21.88
N VAL A 629 18.39 -22.27 23.02
CA VAL A 629 18.00 -21.68 24.32
C VAL A 629 18.81 -22.36 25.42
N GLU A 630 19.87 -21.71 25.88
CA GLU A 630 20.76 -22.25 26.93
C GLU A 630 20.68 -21.46 28.25
N PHE A 631 19.59 -20.73 28.44
CA PHE A 631 19.30 -19.93 29.63
C PHE A 631 17.90 -20.21 30.16
N LYS A 632 17.70 -20.08 31.49
CA LYS A 632 16.44 -20.40 32.16
C LYS A 632 15.50 -19.21 32.32
N HIS A 633 16.04 -17.99 32.36
CA HIS A 633 15.24 -16.77 32.57
C HIS A 633 15.65 -15.64 31.61
N CYS A 634 14.71 -14.75 31.30
CA CYS A 634 14.99 -13.56 30.49
C CYS A 634 15.72 -12.49 31.33
N TRP A 635 17.05 -12.47 31.27
CA TRP A 635 17.87 -11.48 32.00
C TRP A 635 18.17 -10.16 31.26
N ALA A 636 18.73 -10.25 30.06
CA ALA A 636 19.39 -9.15 29.36
C ALA A 636 18.50 -8.37 28.38
N SER A 637 17.17 -8.56 28.39
CA SER A 637 16.28 -7.75 27.54
C SER A 637 16.42 -6.24 27.75
N PRO A 638 16.70 -5.72 28.97
CA PRO A 638 16.91 -4.30 29.18
C PRO A 638 18.16 -3.72 28.51
N ILE A 639 19.11 -4.56 28.08
CA ILE A 639 20.38 -4.10 27.49
C ILE A 639 20.19 -3.67 26.04
N SER A 640 19.47 -4.46 25.24
CA SER A 640 19.40 -4.26 23.78
C SER A 640 18.14 -4.78 23.08
N ALA A 641 17.14 -5.25 23.82
CA ALA A 641 15.96 -5.86 23.21
C ALA A 641 14.77 -4.89 23.02
N SER A 642 14.81 -3.68 23.56
CA SER A 642 13.64 -2.79 23.53
C SER A 642 13.46 -2.05 22.21
N VAL A 643 12.21 -1.73 21.88
CA VAL A 643 11.84 -1.10 20.60
C VAL A 643 10.79 -0.02 20.80
N PHE A 644 11.02 1.15 20.20
CA PHE A 644 10.03 2.18 19.95
C PHE A 644 9.27 1.86 18.66
N GLY A 645 8.05 1.36 18.80
CA GLY A 645 7.19 0.97 17.68
C GLY A 645 6.64 2.17 16.90
N ALA A 646 6.43 2.00 15.59
CA ALA A 646 5.82 3.01 14.72
C ALA A 646 4.36 3.35 15.10
N ASP A 647 3.71 2.49 15.87
CA ASP A 647 2.37 2.63 16.45
C ASP A 647 2.33 3.45 17.76
N GLY A 648 3.49 3.87 18.26
CA GLY A 648 3.63 4.66 19.47
C GLY A 648 3.80 3.83 20.74
N ASP A 649 3.95 2.51 20.63
CA ASP A 649 4.14 1.61 21.76
C ASP A 649 5.62 1.32 22.01
N TYR A 650 6.04 1.26 23.28
CA TYR A 650 7.39 0.85 23.68
C TYR A 650 7.35 -0.61 24.14
N THR A 651 8.01 -1.49 23.38
CA THR A 651 8.02 -2.94 23.62
C THR A 651 9.34 -3.37 24.24
N ILE A 652 9.31 -4.24 25.26
CA ILE A 652 10.51 -4.69 25.99
C ILE A 652 11.32 -5.77 25.25
N CYS A 653 10.83 -6.29 24.13
CA CYS A 653 11.49 -7.34 23.35
C CYS A 653 11.20 -7.24 21.85
N LEU A 654 12.25 -7.07 21.04
CA LEU A 654 12.21 -6.89 19.59
C LEU A 654 11.66 -8.11 18.85
N ASP A 655 11.90 -9.30 19.38
CA ASP A 655 11.43 -10.56 18.80
C ASP A 655 9.95 -10.82 19.12
N MET A 656 9.39 -10.07 20.08
CA MET A 656 7.99 -10.11 20.51
C MET A 656 7.21 -8.85 20.13
N ARG A 657 7.78 -7.97 19.29
CA ARG A 657 7.13 -6.75 18.80
C ARG A 657 5.75 -7.04 18.21
N GLY A 658 4.78 -6.16 18.51
CA GLY A 658 3.38 -6.31 18.11
C GLY A 658 2.54 -7.22 19.03
N LYS A 659 3.14 -7.89 20.03
CA LYS A 659 2.39 -8.60 21.08
C LYS A 659 2.11 -7.65 22.25
N LYS A 660 0.84 -7.44 22.56
CA LYS A 660 0.39 -6.51 23.61
C LYS A 660 1.01 -6.81 24.98
N ASP A 661 1.20 -8.09 25.31
CA ASP A 661 1.75 -8.51 26.62
C ASP A 661 3.21 -8.08 26.82
N PHE A 662 3.90 -7.64 25.76
CA PHE A 662 5.28 -7.15 25.80
C PHE A 662 5.39 -5.62 25.72
N VAL A 663 4.25 -4.91 25.64
CA VAL A 663 4.21 -3.44 25.62
C VAL A 663 4.29 -2.92 27.04
N LEU A 664 5.36 -2.17 27.36
CA LEU A 664 5.55 -1.58 28.69
C LEU A 664 4.69 -0.34 28.87
N CYS A 665 4.70 0.56 27.87
CA CYS A 665 3.96 1.81 27.88
C CYS A 665 3.86 2.38 26.46
N ARG A 666 3.19 3.54 26.33
CA ARG A 666 3.23 4.34 25.09
C ARG A 666 4.33 5.39 25.18
N HIS A 667 5.08 5.54 24.10
CA HIS A 667 6.05 6.64 23.93
C HIS A 667 5.47 7.80 23.13
N TYR A 668 4.33 7.63 22.44
CA TYR A 668 3.64 8.72 21.76
C TYR A 668 2.52 9.32 22.65
N PRO A 669 2.37 10.66 22.74
CA PRO A 669 3.14 11.66 22.02
C PRO A 669 4.48 12.03 22.66
N ASN A 670 4.80 11.59 23.88
CA ASN A 670 5.98 12.02 24.63
C ASN A 670 6.90 10.83 25.01
N PRO A 671 8.13 10.72 24.45
CA PRO A 671 8.97 9.56 24.69
C PRO A 671 9.47 9.42 26.13
N TYR A 672 9.52 10.52 26.89
CA TYR A 672 9.93 10.54 28.30
C TYR A 672 8.99 9.77 29.24
N GLU A 673 7.77 9.42 28.79
CA GLU A 673 6.88 8.56 29.56
C GLU A 673 7.52 7.20 29.87
N VAL A 674 8.43 6.71 29.02
CA VAL A 674 9.16 5.46 29.26
C VAL A 674 9.92 5.48 30.59
N LEU A 675 10.47 6.62 31.01
CA LEU A 675 11.23 6.74 32.26
C LEU A 675 10.40 6.43 33.50
N LYS A 676 9.08 6.71 33.47
CA LYS A 676 8.17 6.43 34.58
C LYS A 676 7.92 4.93 34.78
N HIS A 677 8.10 4.16 33.70
CA HIS A 677 7.84 2.71 33.70
C HIS A 677 9.14 1.89 33.72
N TRP A 678 10.25 2.44 33.23
CA TRP A 678 11.54 1.77 33.24
C TRP A 678 12.02 1.47 34.66
N ASN A 679 12.63 0.29 34.84
CA ASN A 679 13.05 -0.24 36.14
C ASN A 679 11.95 -0.25 37.25
N SER A 680 10.67 -0.11 36.88
CA SER A 680 9.56 -0.18 37.84
C SER A 680 9.26 -1.64 38.25
N PRO A 681 8.55 -1.87 39.38
CA PRO A 681 8.09 -3.21 39.75
C PRO A 681 7.27 -3.88 38.64
N GLN A 682 6.48 -3.11 37.88
CA GLN A 682 5.74 -3.63 36.72
C GLN A 682 6.71 -4.13 35.64
N HIS A 683 7.72 -3.34 35.28
CA HIS A 683 8.70 -3.72 34.27
C HIS A 683 9.48 -4.99 34.67
N ILE A 684 9.94 -5.06 35.92
CA ILE A 684 10.64 -6.23 36.47
C ILE A 684 9.72 -7.46 36.40
N LYS A 685 8.46 -7.34 36.83
CA LYS A 685 7.48 -8.43 36.78
C LYS A 685 7.21 -8.90 35.34
N MET A 686 7.14 -7.97 34.39
CA MET A 686 6.98 -8.32 32.96
C MET A 686 8.15 -9.16 32.46
N ILE A 687 9.40 -8.78 32.79
CA ILE A 687 10.61 -9.51 32.39
C ILE A 687 10.62 -10.91 33.03
N GLN A 688 10.35 -11.01 34.33
CA GLN A 688 10.35 -12.27 35.07
C GLN A 688 9.26 -13.24 34.60
N ALA A 689 8.13 -12.72 34.09
CA ALA A 689 7.04 -13.53 33.54
C ALA A 689 7.37 -14.14 32.16
N ILE A 690 8.45 -13.71 31.51
CA ILE A 690 8.87 -14.26 30.21
C ILE A 690 9.44 -15.66 30.43
N ASP A 691 8.75 -16.66 29.90
CA ASP A 691 9.22 -18.04 29.83
C ASP A 691 10.09 -18.22 28.58
N PRO A 692 11.44 -18.37 28.73
CA PRO A 692 12.31 -18.55 27.57
C PRO A 692 12.00 -19.80 26.79
N ALA A 693 11.44 -20.87 27.39
CA ALA A 693 11.11 -22.08 26.64
C ALA A 693 10.00 -21.84 25.60
N LYS A 694 9.08 -20.91 25.89
CA LYS A 694 7.95 -20.53 25.03
C LYS A 694 8.24 -19.32 24.13
N CYS A 695 9.36 -18.65 24.32
CA CYS A 695 9.81 -17.63 23.40
C CYS A 695 10.08 -18.24 22.02
N PRO A 696 10.11 -17.43 20.96
CA PRO A 696 10.62 -17.92 19.69
C PRO A 696 12.17 -17.86 19.70
N ARG A 697 12.84 -17.67 18.56
CA ARG A 697 14.30 -17.38 18.57
C ARG A 697 14.62 -16.14 19.40
N CYS A 698 15.73 -16.17 20.15
CA CYS A 698 16.19 -15.03 20.94
C CYS A 698 17.39 -14.33 20.29
N THR A 699 17.20 -13.08 19.86
CA THR A 699 18.25 -12.29 19.21
C THR A 699 19.42 -11.96 20.15
N ILE A 700 19.20 -11.96 21.47
CA ILE A 700 20.20 -11.61 22.49
C ILE A 700 20.51 -12.78 23.43
N GLY A 701 20.29 -14.03 22.98
CA GLY A 701 20.53 -15.27 23.73
C GLY A 701 21.85 -15.31 24.50
N PRO A 702 23.00 -15.04 23.84
CA PRO A 702 24.30 -15.04 24.51
C PRO A 702 24.39 -14.07 25.69
N TYR A 703 23.65 -12.95 25.67
CA TYR A 703 23.70 -11.98 26.76
C TYR A 703 22.94 -12.51 27.98
N HIS A 704 21.86 -13.26 27.78
CA HIS A 704 21.17 -13.96 28.87
C HIS A 704 22.08 -15.01 29.52
N GLU A 705 22.83 -15.76 28.72
CA GLU A 705 23.80 -16.74 29.20
C GLU A 705 24.91 -16.07 30.01
N VAL A 706 25.43 -14.92 29.58
CA VAL A 706 26.44 -14.17 30.34
C VAL A 706 25.90 -13.74 31.71
N VAL A 707 24.70 -13.14 31.78
CA VAL A 707 24.11 -12.79 33.09
C VAL A 707 23.98 -14.03 33.98
N GLU A 708 23.42 -15.11 33.43
CA GLU A 708 23.14 -16.32 34.21
C GLU A 708 24.40 -17.05 34.68
N GLN A 709 25.40 -17.23 33.80
CA GLN A 709 26.57 -18.03 34.09
C GLN A 709 27.66 -17.24 34.81
N VAL A 710 27.84 -15.96 34.49
CA VAL A 710 28.94 -15.13 35.02
C VAL A 710 28.47 -14.30 36.22
N PHE A 711 27.31 -13.64 36.12
CA PHE A 711 26.88 -12.70 37.16
C PHE A 711 26.09 -13.36 38.28
N ILE A 712 25.25 -14.36 37.96
CA ILE A 712 24.40 -15.04 38.94
C ILE A 712 25.09 -16.28 39.53
N LYS A 713 25.68 -17.14 38.68
CA LYS A 713 26.30 -18.40 39.12
C LYS A 713 27.81 -18.31 39.37
N ASP A 714 28.44 -17.21 38.97
CA ASP A 714 29.88 -16.98 39.04
C ASP A 714 30.76 -18.15 38.55
N ARG A 715 30.37 -18.77 37.42
CA ARG A 715 31.11 -19.92 36.87
C ARG A 715 32.48 -19.59 36.30
N MET A 716 32.75 -18.30 36.09
CA MET A 716 34.04 -17.83 35.60
C MET A 716 34.98 -17.39 36.72
N CYS A 717 34.56 -17.50 37.99
CA CYS A 717 35.31 -16.97 39.13
C CYS A 717 35.73 -15.53 38.84
N ARG A 718 34.77 -14.64 38.54
CA ARG A 718 35.01 -13.38 37.82
C ARG A 718 35.97 -12.40 38.52
N ASP A 719 36.19 -12.59 39.81
CA ASP A 719 37.11 -11.79 40.63
C ASP A 719 38.55 -12.35 40.63
N PHE A 720 38.80 -13.48 39.94
CA PHE A 720 40.11 -14.12 39.77
C PHE A 720 40.59 -13.97 38.32
N LEU A 721 41.14 -12.79 38.00
CA LEU A 721 41.72 -12.46 36.69
C LEU A 721 43.24 -12.59 36.68
#